data_AF-A0A6A7G7M3-F1
#
_entry.id   AF-A0A6A7G7M3-F1
#
_cell.length_a   1.000
_cell.length_b   1.000
_cell.length_c   1.000
_cell.angle_alpha   90.00
_cell.angle_beta   90.00
_cell.angle_gamma   90.00
#
_symmetry.space_group_name_H-M   'P 1'
#
loop_
_entity.id
_entity.type
_entity.pdbx_description
1 polymer ?
#
loop_
_entity_poly.entity_id
_entity_poly.type
_entity_poly.pdbx_seq_one_letter_code
_entity_poly.pdbx_strand_id
1 'polypeptide(L)'
;MNHHHHSVLNNRMLKNLDEVSLTVADDGYEDEPLIRRDINVLTSTQLVQQTIAEFDRFVMILGVITIVCCAMSFLSLSGTGCFVLTFVLLICLGSFYLCSWLVKWILAFPDGTPQMRHVSDAIKEGAEGFLRIQYTTITIIACVTAVAISVIYLFRDTLPDDLNHFAMASTTGCAFLLGAFCSGFSGYIGVWISVRVNVRVAAAAARNSFNDALVLSFRGGAVSAILSASMCILGISFLYLLCNIIFVNIIGVPSRRIPMLLAGYGFGASFVALFMQLGGGIFTKAADIGADMCGKIEKDIPEDDPRNPAVIADLVGDNVGDTAGSMADVFESIAAEIIGTMILGGSLAEEAQIARPELYVFFPLIIHAFDLIVSTAGILTVRSRSDSEDALWSMKRGYLVSVVLAINAFAFSTRYMLHTESHPRAWLHFFGCGLIGLATAYLLILITQYYTDYNYAPVKKIAAASSTGHGTNIIAGIAVGMESTGPPVLVISISLLSSYTLGSTSGLPASTSGLFGVAVTTMGMLCTAVYILSMNNFGPIADNAGGIIEMGHQDASVRAITDRLDAVGNVTKAATKGYAVGGSALACFVLFQAFLDEIRSFLKDNSALQTVNLMRVEVMIGGLLGIMMIFVFTGWTIDAVGQTAQQVVWEVRRQFKQKPGIFDGTERPEYGTCVEIVTKAALREMIRPATFALACPVLVGLVFRIYGRYVNSPLLGVEVLSAFVLCGTLSGLVMAIFLDNSGGAWDNAKKLLEKNGAKGTDAHFAAVTGDTVGDPFKDTAGPALHVIITTMATTVLVLGPLYINTDMLSN
;
A
#
# COMPACT_ATOMS: atom_id res chain seq x y z
N MET A 1 -29.95 38.99 30.12
CA MET A 1 -29.63 40.44 30.22
C MET A 1 -28.12 40.58 30.35
N ASN A 2 -27.53 41.40 29.48
CA ASN A 2 -26.14 41.90 29.40
C ASN A 2 -25.07 40.87 29.02
N HIS A 3 -24.67 40.70 27.74
CA HIS A 3 -24.01 41.58 26.75
C HIS A 3 -22.56 42.03 27.05
N HIS A 4 -21.73 41.78 26.03
CA HIS A 4 -20.46 42.42 25.65
C HIS A 4 -19.15 41.98 26.33
N HIS A 5 -18.39 41.13 25.64
CA HIS A 5 -17.19 41.52 24.88
C HIS A 5 -16.50 40.27 24.31
N HIS A 6 -16.35 40.19 22.98
CA HIS A 6 -15.22 39.59 22.25
C HIS A 6 -15.61 39.42 20.77
N SER A 7 -15.43 40.46 19.97
CA SER A 7 -15.54 40.38 18.50
C SER A 7 -14.72 41.46 17.81
N VAL A 8 -13.39 41.41 17.90
CA VAL A 8 -12.50 42.11 16.97
C VAL A 8 -11.23 41.27 16.81
N LEU A 9 -11.24 40.30 15.89
CA LEU A 9 -10.02 39.78 15.23
C LEU A 9 -10.27 38.79 14.07
N ASN A 10 -11.52 38.37 13.79
CA ASN A 10 -11.79 37.38 12.72
C ASN A 10 -12.31 37.92 11.37
N ASN A 11 -12.31 39.24 11.12
CA ASN A 11 -12.95 39.83 9.92
C ASN A 11 -11.99 40.26 8.79
N ARG A 12 -10.77 39.72 8.71
CA ARG A 12 -9.84 40.00 7.59
C ARG A 12 -9.46 38.80 6.71
N MET A 13 -9.89 37.57 7.05
CA MET A 13 -9.69 36.39 6.17
C MET A 13 -10.96 35.95 5.42
N LEU A 14 -12.13 36.49 5.75
CA LEU A 14 -13.41 36.14 5.12
C LEU A 14 -13.87 37.12 4.02
N LYS A 15 -13.09 38.16 3.70
CA LYS A 15 -13.48 39.20 2.73
C LYS A 15 -12.96 38.99 1.30
N ASN A 16 -12.20 37.93 1.04
CA ASN A 16 -11.66 37.63 -0.30
C ASN A 16 -12.31 36.38 -0.94
N LEU A 17 -13.44 35.91 -0.42
CA LEU A 17 -14.16 34.73 -0.93
C LEU A 17 -15.58 35.03 -1.44
N ASP A 18 -16.05 36.28 -1.33
CA ASP A 18 -17.43 36.69 -1.71
C ASP A 18 -17.52 37.44 -3.06
N GLU A 19 -16.46 37.51 -3.86
CA GLU A 19 -16.46 38.22 -5.16
C GLU A 19 -16.45 37.32 -6.41
N VAL A 20 -16.82 36.04 -6.27
CA VAL A 20 -17.06 35.15 -7.42
C VAL A 20 -18.47 34.57 -7.34
N SER A 21 -19.46 35.44 -7.35
CA SER A 21 -20.87 35.08 -7.57
C SER A 21 -21.23 35.29 -9.04
N LEU A 22 -21.62 34.20 -9.69
CA LEU A 22 -22.19 34.12 -11.04
C LEU A 22 -23.33 35.12 -11.25
N THR A 23 -23.25 35.89 -12.34
CA THR A 23 -24.42 36.43 -13.03
C THR A 23 -24.57 35.71 -14.37
N VAL A 24 -25.57 34.84 -14.43
CA VAL A 24 -26.15 34.32 -15.68
C VAL A 24 -27.21 35.33 -16.12
N ALA A 25 -27.08 35.86 -17.33
CA ALA A 25 -28.18 36.49 -18.05
C ALA A 25 -27.98 36.22 -19.55
N ASP A 26 -29.05 35.70 -20.16
CA ASP A 26 -29.21 35.45 -21.59
C ASP A 26 -29.12 36.73 -22.45
N ASP A 27 -28.93 36.49 -23.75
CA ASP A 27 -29.18 37.31 -24.94
C ASP A 27 -27.99 37.99 -25.66
N GLY A 28 -27.88 37.64 -26.95
CA GLY A 28 -27.51 38.59 -28.00
C GLY A 28 -26.10 38.49 -28.59
N TYR A 29 -26.02 37.96 -29.81
CA TYR A 29 -24.94 38.25 -30.77
C TYR A 29 -24.72 39.77 -30.92
N GLU A 30 -23.49 40.26 -30.77
CA GLU A 30 -22.77 41.15 -31.73
C GLU A 30 -21.37 41.54 -31.21
N ASP A 31 -20.44 41.69 -32.15
CA ASP A 31 -18.99 41.86 -32.02
C ASP A 31 -18.53 43.15 -31.30
N GLU A 32 -17.56 43.05 -30.37
CA GLU A 32 -16.50 44.06 -30.19
C GLU A 32 -15.19 43.45 -29.61
N PRO A 33 -13.99 43.94 -30.00
CA PRO A 33 -12.74 43.19 -29.88
C PRO A 33 -12.05 43.42 -28.53
N LEU A 34 -12.27 42.50 -27.58
CA LEU A 34 -11.47 42.42 -26.37
C LEU A 34 -10.09 41.80 -26.67
N ILE A 35 -9.07 42.56 -26.30
CA ILE A 35 -7.63 42.27 -26.33
C ILE A 35 -7.36 40.77 -26.09
N ARG A 36 -7.03 40.05 -27.17
CA ARG A 36 -6.49 38.68 -27.10
C ARG A 36 -5.17 38.73 -26.34
N ARG A 37 -5.18 38.32 -25.06
CA ARG A 37 -4.04 37.58 -24.53
C ARG A 37 -4.07 36.24 -25.26
N ASP A 38 -3.10 36.02 -26.15
CA ASP A 38 -2.82 34.73 -26.74
C ASP A 38 -2.45 33.74 -25.62
N ILE A 39 -3.47 33.16 -24.98
CA ILE A 39 -3.31 31.91 -24.27
C ILE A 39 -3.17 30.89 -25.39
N ASN A 40 -1.94 30.45 -25.65
CA ASN A 40 -1.67 29.34 -26.57
C ASN A 40 -2.45 28.12 -26.07
N VAL A 41 -3.64 27.89 -26.63
CA VAL A 41 -4.40 26.66 -26.41
C VAL A 41 -3.63 25.56 -27.11
N LEU A 42 -2.89 24.75 -26.35
CA LEU A 42 -2.13 23.63 -26.88
C LEU A 42 -3.09 22.64 -27.55
N THR A 43 -2.74 22.17 -28.73
CA THR A 43 -3.42 21.03 -29.36
C THR A 43 -3.26 19.77 -28.51
N SER A 44 -4.17 18.79 -28.63
CA SER A 44 -4.08 17.52 -27.87
C SER A 44 -2.73 16.83 -28.06
N THR A 45 -2.18 16.88 -29.27
CA THR A 45 -0.85 16.35 -29.60
C THR A 45 0.27 17.09 -28.86
N GLN A 46 0.19 18.42 -28.76
CA GLN A 46 1.15 19.22 -27.99
C GLN A 46 1.06 18.95 -26.49
N LEU A 47 -0.15 18.75 -25.95
CA LEU A 47 -0.37 18.41 -24.54
C LEU A 47 0.24 17.04 -24.19
N VAL A 48 0.07 16.05 -25.08
CA VAL A 48 0.69 14.72 -24.94
C VAL A 48 2.21 14.82 -24.99
N GLN A 49 2.77 15.57 -25.94
CA GLN A 49 4.22 15.78 -26.02
C GLN A 49 4.78 16.49 -24.78
N GLN A 50 4.06 17.49 -24.25
CA GLN A 50 4.44 18.16 -23.01
C GLN A 50 4.42 17.18 -21.82
N THR A 51 3.38 16.36 -21.71
CA THR A 51 3.26 15.35 -20.65
C THR A 51 4.41 14.33 -20.72
N ILE A 52 4.77 13.87 -21.92
CA ILE A 52 5.93 13.00 -22.15
C ILE A 52 7.22 13.71 -21.72
N ALA A 53 7.41 14.97 -22.10
CA ALA A 53 8.60 15.74 -21.75
C ALA A 53 8.71 16.03 -20.24
N GLU A 54 7.59 16.22 -19.54
CA GLU A 54 7.54 16.33 -18.08
C GLU A 54 7.94 15.02 -17.41
N PHE A 55 7.37 13.91 -17.86
CA PHE A 55 7.70 12.60 -17.33
C PHE A 55 9.17 12.21 -17.61
N ASP A 56 9.67 12.49 -18.81
CA ASP A 56 11.07 12.27 -19.17
C ASP A 56 12.03 13.12 -18.31
N ARG A 57 11.68 14.38 -18.02
CA ARG A 57 12.45 15.21 -17.09
C ARG A 57 12.50 14.61 -15.70
N PHE A 58 11.37 14.11 -15.21
CA PHE A 58 11.31 13.42 -13.94
C PHE A 58 12.19 12.15 -13.94
N VAL A 59 12.11 11.31 -14.96
CA VAL A 59 12.98 10.13 -15.13
C VAL A 59 14.46 10.52 -15.22
N MET A 60 14.79 11.62 -15.90
CA MET A 60 16.16 12.12 -15.95
C MET A 60 16.67 12.57 -14.57
N ILE A 61 15.84 13.22 -13.75
CA ILE A 61 16.21 13.59 -12.38
C ILE A 61 16.54 12.34 -11.56
N LEU A 62 15.68 11.32 -11.61
CA LEU A 62 15.95 10.04 -10.94
C LEU A 62 17.21 9.36 -11.49
N GLY A 63 17.44 9.44 -12.81
CA GLY A 63 18.64 8.93 -13.45
C GLY A 63 19.91 9.62 -12.94
N VAL A 64 19.88 10.95 -12.81
CA VAL A 64 21.00 11.73 -12.24
C VAL A 64 21.23 11.34 -10.78
N ILE A 65 20.18 11.25 -9.95
CA ILE A 65 20.30 10.80 -8.56
C ILE A 65 20.94 9.41 -8.51
N THR A 66 20.53 8.50 -9.38
CA THR A 66 21.05 7.13 -9.44
C THR A 66 22.53 7.11 -9.85
N ILE A 67 22.93 7.92 -10.83
CA ILE A 67 24.34 8.05 -11.25
C ILE A 67 25.19 8.63 -10.12
N VAL A 68 24.68 9.62 -9.39
CA VAL A 68 25.34 10.17 -8.20
C VAL A 68 25.49 9.08 -7.14
N CYS A 69 24.46 8.26 -6.89
CA CYS A 69 24.55 7.11 -5.98
C CYS A 69 25.60 6.08 -6.45
N CYS A 70 25.69 5.80 -7.74
CA CYS A 70 26.75 4.93 -8.28
C CYS A 70 28.14 5.50 -7.99
N ALA A 71 28.34 6.80 -8.23
CA ALA A 71 29.61 7.47 -7.90
C ALA A 71 29.90 7.44 -6.40
N MET A 72 28.90 7.69 -5.55
CA MET A 72 29.01 7.57 -4.09
C MET A 72 29.39 6.15 -3.67
N SER A 73 28.84 5.12 -4.31
CA SER A 73 29.19 3.71 -4.06
C SER A 73 30.67 3.45 -4.30
N PHE A 74 31.23 3.90 -5.43
CA PHE A 74 32.66 3.77 -5.73
C PHE A 74 33.57 4.56 -4.79
N LEU A 75 33.08 5.68 -4.25
CA LEU A 75 33.83 6.53 -3.32
C LEU A 75 33.77 6.03 -1.87
N SER A 76 32.71 5.32 -1.49
CA SER A 76 32.42 4.98 -0.10
C SER A 76 32.61 3.52 0.25
N LEU A 77 32.37 2.61 -0.69
CA LEU A 77 32.44 1.18 -0.50
C LEU A 77 33.68 0.60 -1.18
N SER A 78 34.31 -0.39 -0.54
CA SER A 78 35.42 -1.14 -1.12
C SER A 78 35.01 -2.57 -1.47
N GLY A 79 35.69 -3.18 -2.45
CA GLY A 79 35.55 -4.60 -2.76
C GLY A 79 34.18 -4.99 -3.32
N THR A 80 33.65 -6.13 -2.89
CA THR A 80 32.43 -6.75 -3.43
C THR A 80 31.17 -5.93 -3.20
N GLY A 81 31.06 -5.23 -2.07
CA GLY A 81 29.89 -4.39 -1.75
C GLY A 81 29.63 -3.28 -2.76
N CYS A 82 30.69 -2.62 -3.25
CA CYS A 82 30.60 -1.58 -4.28
C CYS A 82 29.99 -2.13 -5.58
N PHE A 83 30.45 -3.30 -6.03
CA PHE A 83 29.96 -3.91 -7.27
C PHE A 83 28.49 -4.33 -7.16
N VAL A 84 28.10 -4.93 -6.04
CA VAL A 84 26.72 -5.36 -5.80
C VAL A 84 25.78 -4.15 -5.81
N LEU A 85 26.08 -3.12 -5.02
CA LEU A 85 25.20 -1.96 -4.93
C LEU A 85 25.15 -1.16 -6.23
N THR A 86 26.27 -1.02 -6.93
CA THR A 86 26.29 -0.39 -8.25
C THR A 86 25.44 -1.16 -9.26
N PHE A 87 25.49 -2.50 -9.24
CA PHE A 87 24.65 -3.34 -10.10
C PHE A 87 23.15 -3.14 -9.81
N VAL A 88 22.75 -3.11 -8.54
CA VAL A 88 21.37 -2.78 -8.12
C VAL A 88 20.93 -1.42 -8.67
N LEU A 89 21.78 -0.39 -8.52
CA LEU A 89 21.48 0.97 -8.98
C LEU A 89 21.38 1.05 -10.50
N LEU A 90 22.21 0.32 -11.25
CA LEU A 90 22.12 0.24 -12.71
C LEU A 90 20.82 -0.42 -13.19
N ILE A 91 20.32 -1.42 -12.46
CA ILE A 91 19.01 -2.00 -12.76
C ILE A 91 17.90 -0.97 -12.51
N CYS A 92 17.93 -0.24 -11.38
CA CYS A 92 16.97 0.83 -11.10
C CYS A 92 16.99 1.90 -12.21
N LEU A 93 18.18 2.29 -12.67
CA LEU A 93 18.35 3.22 -13.78
C LEU A 93 17.68 2.69 -15.06
N GLY A 94 17.92 1.42 -15.41
CA GLY A 94 17.28 0.75 -16.54
C GLY A 94 15.76 0.73 -16.42
N SER A 95 15.23 0.46 -15.23
CA SER A 95 13.79 0.46 -14.94
C SER A 95 13.14 1.83 -15.11
N PHE A 96 13.82 2.93 -14.76
CA PHE A 96 13.30 4.28 -15.01
C PHE A 96 13.19 4.60 -16.50
N TYR A 97 14.20 4.23 -17.31
CA TYR A 97 14.14 4.40 -18.77
C TYR A 97 13.10 3.50 -19.42
N LEU A 98 12.94 2.26 -18.91
CA LEU A 98 11.86 1.38 -19.33
C LEU A 98 10.49 1.99 -19.04
N CYS A 99 10.29 2.63 -17.88
CA CYS A 99 9.04 3.32 -17.56
C CYS A 99 8.80 4.51 -18.50
N SER A 100 9.83 5.30 -18.84
CA SER A 100 9.73 6.35 -19.88
C SER A 100 9.27 5.77 -21.22
N TRP A 101 9.82 4.63 -21.62
CA TRP A 101 9.40 3.94 -22.85
C TRP A 101 7.95 3.45 -22.76
N LEU A 102 7.53 2.83 -21.65
CA LEU A 102 6.16 2.37 -21.44
C LEU A 102 5.17 3.54 -21.45
N VAL A 103 5.47 4.66 -20.77
CA VAL A 103 4.63 5.86 -20.75
C VAL A 103 4.48 6.44 -22.15
N LYS A 104 5.58 6.54 -22.93
CA LYS A 104 5.51 6.96 -24.34
C LYS A 104 4.62 6.04 -25.17
N TRP A 105 4.73 4.73 -24.96
CA TRP A 105 3.91 3.73 -25.63
C TRP A 105 2.43 3.85 -25.27
N ILE A 106 2.10 4.05 -23.99
CA ILE A 106 0.74 4.28 -23.49
C ILE A 106 0.17 5.57 -24.06
N LEU A 107 0.90 6.69 -23.96
CA LEU A 107 0.44 8.01 -24.36
C LEU A 107 0.24 8.16 -25.87
N ALA A 108 0.81 7.26 -26.68
CA ALA A 108 0.55 7.17 -28.12
C ALA A 108 -0.87 6.68 -28.45
N PHE A 109 -1.57 6.02 -27.52
CA PHE A 109 -2.98 5.66 -27.70
C PHE A 109 -3.88 6.90 -27.56
N PRO A 110 -4.97 6.99 -28.34
CA PRO A 110 -5.87 8.14 -28.31
C PRO A 110 -6.78 8.15 -27.08
N ASP A 111 -7.17 9.35 -26.64
CA ASP A 111 -8.05 9.60 -25.47
C ASP A 111 -9.56 9.39 -25.74
N GLY A 112 -9.93 8.74 -26.85
CA GLY A 112 -11.34 8.46 -27.15
C GLY A 112 -12.17 9.67 -27.61
N THR A 113 -13.48 9.61 -27.37
CA THR A 113 -14.45 10.63 -27.80
C THR A 113 -14.39 11.89 -26.93
N PRO A 114 -14.92 13.05 -27.39
CA PRO A 114 -15.01 14.25 -26.56
C PRO A 114 -15.73 14.03 -25.22
N GLN A 115 -16.77 13.19 -25.22
CA GLN A 115 -17.55 12.84 -24.03
C GLN A 115 -16.70 12.07 -23.03
N MET A 116 -15.95 11.05 -23.49
CA MET A 116 -15.01 10.30 -22.65
C MET A 116 -13.97 11.23 -22.01
N ARG A 117 -13.42 12.17 -22.77
CA ARG A 117 -12.44 13.14 -22.26
C ARG A 117 -13.02 14.03 -21.17
N HIS A 118 -14.22 14.55 -21.36
CA HIS A 118 -14.86 15.41 -20.37
C HIS A 118 -15.11 14.69 -19.03
N VAL A 119 -15.46 13.40 -19.07
CA VAL A 119 -15.57 12.57 -17.85
C VAL A 119 -14.19 12.34 -17.24
N SER A 120 -13.21 11.93 -18.06
CA SER A 120 -11.83 11.69 -17.61
C SER A 120 -11.18 12.93 -16.99
N ASP A 121 -11.44 14.12 -17.52
CA ASP A 121 -10.90 15.38 -17.01
C ASP A 121 -11.47 15.70 -15.63
N ALA A 122 -12.76 15.45 -15.40
CA ALA A 122 -13.39 15.61 -14.09
C ALA A 122 -12.82 14.63 -13.04
N ILE A 123 -12.61 13.37 -13.42
CA ILE A 123 -11.96 12.37 -12.55
C ILE A 123 -10.54 12.82 -12.21
N LYS A 124 -9.78 13.26 -13.22
CA LYS A 124 -8.41 13.73 -13.04
C LYS A 124 -8.34 14.94 -12.10
N GLU A 125 -9.20 15.93 -12.28
CA GLU A 125 -9.25 17.12 -11.42
C GLU A 125 -9.60 16.77 -9.98
N GLY A 126 -10.59 15.89 -9.77
CA GLY A 126 -10.97 15.39 -8.45
C GLY A 126 -9.83 14.63 -7.75
N ALA A 127 -9.16 13.72 -8.47
CA ALA A 127 -8.08 12.92 -7.93
C ALA A 127 -6.83 13.76 -7.58
N GLU A 128 -6.40 14.65 -8.49
CA GLU A 128 -5.28 15.56 -8.26
C GLU A 128 -5.61 16.56 -7.12
N GLY A 129 -6.85 17.02 -7.02
CA GLY A 129 -7.34 17.88 -5.95
C GLY A 129 -7.32 17.22 -4.58
N PHE A 130 -7.86 16.00 -4.46
CA PHE A 130 -7.85 15.23 -3.21
C PHE A 130 -6.42 14.93 -2.76
N LEU A 131 -5.56 14.42 -3.65
CA LEU A 131 -4.17 14.11 -3.32
C LEU A 131 -3.42 15.33 -2.80
N ARG A 132 -3.62 16.50 -3.40
CA ARG A 132 -2.96 17.74 -2.94
C ARG A 132 -3.32 18.05 -1.48
N ILE A 133 -4.58 17.91 -1.09
CA ILE A 133 -5.05 18.18 0.28
C ILE A 133 -4.56 17.09 1.23
N GLN A 134 -4.70 15.82 0.85
CA GLN A 134 -4.26 14.67 1.63
C GLN A 134 -2.76 14.75 1.91
N TYR A 135 -1.93 15.01 0.89
CA TYR A 135 -0.48 15.05 1.04
C TYR A 135 -0.01 16.25 1.83
N THR A 136 -0.66 17.40 1.68
CA THR A 136 -0.38 18.56 2.52
C THR A 136 -0.60 18.21 4.00
N THR A 137 -1.73 17.54 4.29
CA THR A 137 -2.06 17.12 5.66
C THR A 137 -1.05 16.09 6.18
N ILE A 138 -0.78 15.02 5.42
CA ILE A 138 0.17 13.98 5.79
C ILE A 138 1.57 14.56 6.00
N THR A 139 2.03 15.47 5.14
CA THR A 139 3.35 16.12 5.26
C THR A 139 3.47 16.90 6.56
N ILE A 140 2.42 17.65 6.94
CA ILE A 140 2.42 18.38 8.22
C ILE A 140 2.55 17.41 9.40
N ILE A 141 1.73 16.34 9.42
CA ILE A 141 1.77 15.37 10.51
C ILE A 141 3.11 14.62 10.52
N ALA A 142 3.66 14.25 9.36
CA ALA A 142 4.97 13.61 9.23
C ALA A 142 6.10 14.51 9.75
N CYS A 143 6.11 15.80 9.44
CA CYS A 143 7.07 16.75 9.98
C CYS A 143 6.98 16.87 11.51
N VAL A 144 5.75 16.92 12.06
CA VAL A 144 5.53 16.94 13.51
C VAL A 144 6.05 15.65 14.16
N THR A 145 5.75 14.49 13.57
CA THR A 145 6.25 13.19 14.02
C THR A 145 7.78 13.11 13.94
N ALA A 146 8.40 13.59 12.86
CA ALA A 146 9.85 13.61 12.71
C ALA A 146 10.54 14.46 13.79
N VAL A 147 9.97 15.61 14.13
CA VAL A 147 10.42 16.43 15.26
C VAL A 147 10.26 15.66 16.57
N ALA A 148 9.11 15.02 16.80
CA ALA A 148 8.88 14.21 18.00
C ALA A 148 9.90 13.07 18.14
N ILE A 149 10.17 12.31 17.06
CA ILE A 149 11.21 11.27 17.02
C ILE A 149 12.57 11.89 17.35
N SER A 150 12.93 13.00 16.70
CA SER A 150 14.22 13.65 16.91
C SER A 150 14.39 14.08 18.37
N VAL A 151 13.36 14.68 18.96
CA VAL A 151 13.34 15.08 20.39
C VAL A 151 13.51 13.86 21.28
N ILE A 152 12.77 12.76 21.03
CA ILE A 152 12.91 11.51 21.79
C ILE A 152 14.36 11.00 21.74
N TYR A 153 14.98 10.99 20.57
CA TYR A 153 16.35 10.52 20.39
C TYR A 153 17.41 11.44 21.02
N LEU A 154 17.12 12.72 21.22
CA LEU A 154 18.02 13.62 21.96
C LEU A 154 18.13 13.26 23.46
N PHE A 155 17.07 12.69 24.03
CA PHE A 155 17.00 12.27 25.44
C PHE A 155 17.23 10.76 25.63
N ARG A 156 17.60 10.04 24.57
CA ARG A 156 17.94 8.62 24.60
C ARG A 156 19.33 8.43 25.19
N ASP A 157 19.51 7.38 25.97
CA ASP A 157 20.84 6.98 26.46
C ASP A 157 21.71 6.41 25.33
N THR A 158 23.01 6.66 25.41
CA THR A 158 24.00 6.18 24.44
C THR A 158 24.63 4.86 24.83
N LEU A 159 24.86 4.01 23.83
CA LEU A 159 25.81 2.91 23.95
C LEU A 159 27.26 3.44 24.05
N PRO A 160 28.20 2.67 24.60
CA PRO A 160 29.62 3.03 24.66
C PRO A 160 30.25 3.35 23.29
N ASP A 161 29.71 2.75 22.22
CA ASP A 161 30.13 2.96 20.82
C ASP A 161 29.06 3.72 19.99
N ASP A 162 28.08 4.35 20.63
CA ASP A 162 27.02 5.06 19.89
C ASP A 162 27.48 6.42 19.36
N LEU A 163 26.83 6.82 18.27
CA LEU A 163 26.89 8.19 17.76
C LEU A 163 26.36 9.18 18.81
N ASN A 164 26.86 10.41 18.79
CA ASN A 164 26.32 11.49 19.62
C ASN A 164 24.80 11.63 19.43
N HIS A 165 24.09 12.00 20.49
CA HIS A 165 22.61 12.04 20.52
C HIS A 165 22.03 12.83 19.34
N PHE A 166 22.67 13.96 19.01
CA PHE A 166 22.27 14.81 17.90
C PHE A 166 22.37 14.12 16.53
N ALA A 167 23.43 13.33 16.30
CA ALA A 167 23.62 12.62 15.05
C ALA A 167 22.58 11.50 14.88
N MET A 168 22.28 10.75 15.94
CA MET A 168 21.21 9.74 15.92
C MET A 168 19.84 10.37 15.68
N ALA A 169 19.50 11.41 16.44
CA ALA A 169 18.23 12.13 16.31
C ALA A 169 18.03 12.66 14.88
N SER A 170 19.05 13.33 14.34
CA SER A 170 19.00 13.88 12.99
C SER A 170 18.91 12.79 11.93
N THR A 171 19.65 11.69 12.08
CA THR A 171 19.65 10.59 11.10
C THR A 171 18.32 9.87 11.06
N THR A 172 17.79 9.47 12.22
CA THR A 172 16.49 8.77 12.28
C THR A 172 15.36 9.67 11.80
N GLY A 173 15.35 10.95 12.18
CA GLY A 173 14.36 11.92 11.71
C GLY A 173 14.43 12.16 10.20
N CYS A 174 15.62 12.32 9.62
CA CYS A 174 15.80 12.46 8.18
C CYS A 174 15.47 11.18 7.42
N ALA A 175 15.84 10.00 7.95
CA ALA A 175 15.49 8.71 7.38
C ALA A 175 13.97 8.54 7.32
N PHE A 176 13.27 8.89 8.40
CA PHE A 176 11.80 8.92 8.46
C PHE A 176 11.20 9.83 7.40
N LEU A 177 11.69 11.07 7.26
CA LEU A 177 11.17 11.99 6.25
C LEU A 177 11.43 11.49 4.81
N LEU A 178 12.59 10.87 4.57
CA LEU A 178 12.91 10.30 3.27
C LEU A 178 11.99 9.11 2.93
N GLY A 179 11.77 8.20 3.89
CA GLY A 179 10.84 7.08 3.72
C GLY A 179 9.41 7.54 3.48
N ALA A 180 8.95 8.53 4.26
CA ALA A 180 7.65 9.17 4.09
C ALA A 180 7.50 9.82 2.71
N PHE A 181 8.52 10.55 2.26
CA PHE A 181 8.54 11.17 0.93
C PHE A 181 8.46 10.12 -0.19
N CYS A 182 9.28 9.07 -0.13
CA CYS A 182 9.28 8.03 -1.17
C CYS A 182 7.96 7.25 -1.20
N SER A 183 7.37 6.93 -0.04
CA SER A 183 6.07 6.24 0.06
C SER A 183 4.93 7.10 -0.49
N GLY A 184 4.84 8.37 -0.08
CA GLY A 184 3.84 9.28 -0.64
C GLY A 184 4.04 9.48 -2.15
N PHE A 185 5.28 9.61 -2.60
CA PHE A 185 5.57 9.77 -4.02
C PHE A 185 5.17 8.55 -4.87
N SER A 186 5.30 7.32 -4.33
CA SER A 186 4.81 6.08 -4.94
C SER A 186 3.30 6.15 -5.24
N GLY A 187 2.49 6.59 -4.26
CA GLY A 187 1.05 6.72 -4.43
C GLY A 187 0.66 7.80 -5.45
N TYR A 188 1.38 8.94 -5.47
CA TYR A 188 1.15 10.01 -6.44
C TYR A 188 1.40 9.56 -7.88
N ILE A 189 2.51 8.83 -8.12
CA ILE A 189 2.80 8.26 -9.44
C ILE A 189 1.67 7.32 -9.87
N GLY A 190 1.17 6.50 -8.95
CA GLY A 190 0.04 5.59 -9.18
C GLY A 190 -1.16 6.32 -9.77
N VAL A 191 -1.63 7.37 -9.10
CA VAL A 191 -2.76 8.18 -9.59
C VAL A 191 -2.42 8.87 -10.90
N TRP A 192 -1.22 9.46 -11.00
CA TRP A 192 -0.82 10.22 -12.18
C TRP A 192 -0.90 9.38 -13.46
N ILE A 193 -0.47 8.12 -13.41
CA ILE A 193 -0.54 7.23 -14.58
C ILE A 193 -1.95 6.67 -14.76
N SER A 194 -2.64 6.24 -13.70
CA SER A 194 -3.99 5.65 -13.80
C SER A 194 -4.95 6.60 -14.51
N VAL A 195 -5.10 7.86 -14.05
CA VAL A 195 -6.04 8.82 -14.67
C VAL A 195 -5.76 9.07 -16.17
N ARG A 196 -4.52 8.86 -16.63
CA ARG A 196 -4.13 8.97 -18.06
C ARG A 196 -4.35 7.68 -18.83
N VAL A 197 -4.29 6.53 -18.18
CA VAL A 197 -4.51 5.21 -18.79
C VAL A 197 -6.00 4.90 -18.91
N ASN A 198 -6.82 5.23 -17.91
CA ASN A 198 -8.24 4.86 -17.82
C ASN A 198 -9.01 5.25 -19.09
N VAL A 199 -8.89 6.50 -19.54
CA VAL A 199 -9.55 6.99 -20.76
C VAL A 199 -9.07 6.29 -22.03
N ARG A 200 -7.81 5.87 -22.08
CA ARG A 200 -7.25 5.16 -23.23
C ARG A 200 -7.70 3.70 -23.27
N VAL A 201 -7.91 3.09 -22.11
CA VAL A 201 -8.53 1.77 -21.98
C VAL A 201 -9.98 1.82 -22.45
N ALA A 202 -10.74 2.83 -22.02
CA ALA A 202 -12.09 3.10 -22.52
C ALA A 202 -12.09 3.28 -24.05
N ALA A 203 -11.15 4.06 -24.59
CA ALA A 203 -11.01 4.27 -26.02
C ALA A 203 -10.61 3.00 -26.79
N ALA A 204 -9.80 2.11 -26.20
CA ALA A 204 -9.44 0.83 -26.78
C ALA A 204 -10.64 -0.13 -26.82
N ALA A 205 -11.42 -0.18 -25.74
CA ALA A 205 -12.67 -0.93 -25.68
C ALA A 205 -13.69 -0.42 -26.72
N ALA A 206 -13.81 0.90 -26.89
CA ALA A 206 -14.72 1.49 -27.89
C ALA A 206 -14.35 1.17 -29.35
N ARG A 207 -13.09 0.78 -29.61
CA ARG A 207 -12.66 0.23 -30.91
C ARG A 207 -12.86 -1.29 -31.00
N ASN A 208 -13.61 -1.89 -30.08
CA ASN A 208 -13.84 -3.32 -29.93
C ASN A 208 -12.55 -4.15 -29.81
N SER A 209 -11.51 -3.61 -29.16
CA SER A 209 -10.25 -4.32 -28.93
C SER A 209 -10.10 -4.75 -27.48
N PHE A 210 -10.51 -5.98 -27.17
CA PHE A 210 -10.36 -6.57 -25.83
C PHE A 210 -8.88 -6.69 -25.44
N ASN A 211 -8.04 -7.17 -26.37
CA ASN A 211 -6.62 -7.33 -26.12
C ASN A 211 -5.91 -5.99 -25.86
N ASP A 212 -6.22 -4.93 -26.60
CA ASP A 212 -5.58 -3.63 -26.34
C ASP A 212 -6.04 -3.06 -25.00
N ALA A 213 -7.33 -3.17 -24.66
CA ALA A 213 -7.84 -2.75 -23.35
C ALA A 213 -7.13 -3.49 -22.21
N LEU A 214 -6.95 -4.81 -22.32
CA LEU A 214 -6.22 -5.64 -21.35
C LEU A 214 -4.73 -5.27 -21.25
N VAL A 215 -4.03 -5.17 -22.38
CA VAL A 215 -2.59 -4.90 -22.39
C VAL A 215 -2.30 -3.49 -21.89
N LEU A 216 -3.15 -2.52 -22.24
CA LEU A 216 -2.98 -1.13 -21.86
C LEU A 216 -3.25 -0.90 -20.36
N SER A 217 -4.33 -1.49 -19.83
CA SER A 217 -4.63 -1.44 -18.40
C SER A 217 -3.52 -2.11 -17.58
N PHE A 218 -3.09 -3.30 -17.97
CA PHE A 218 -2.07 -4.05 -17.22
C PHE A 218 -0.69 -3.38 -17.27
N ARG A 219 -0.27 -2.87 -18.45
CA ARG A 219 1.00 -2.12 -18.56
C ARG A 219 0.94 -0.74 -17.92
N GLY A 220 -0.24 -0.12 -17.88
CA GLY A 220 -0.47 1.10 -17.11
C GLY A 220 -0.21 0.88 -15.62
N GLY A 221 -0.78 -0.19 -15.06
CA GLY A 221 -0.52 -0.59 -13.67
C GLY A 221 0.95 -0.95 -13.40
N ALA A 222 1.63 -1.54 -14.39
CA ALA A 222 3.04 -1.89 -14.29
C ALA A 222 3.99 -0.70 -14.19
N VAL A 223 3.69 0.43 -14.83
CA VAL A 223 4.51 1.64 -14.71
C VAL A 223 4.58 2.09 -13.26
N SER A 224 3.44 2.14 -12.55
CA SER A 224 3.40 2.48 -11.12
C SER A 224 4.20 1.49 -10.29
N ALA A 225 4.00 0.19 -10.51
CA ALA A 225 4.63 -0.87 -9.74
C ALA A 225 6.17 -0.85 -9.87
N ILE A 226 6.68 -0.73 -11.11
CA ILE A 226 8.12 -0.67 -11.39
C ILE A 226 8.74 0.58 -10.76
N LEU A 227 8.10 1.75 -10.91
CA LEU A 227 8.61 3.00 -10.34
C LEU A 227 8.64 2.96 -8.82
N SER A 228 7.60 2.43 -8.18
CA SER A 228 7.50 2.30 -6.73
C SER A 228 8.60 1.41 -6.16
N ALA A 229 8.75 0.19 -6.68
CA ALA A 229 9.80 -0.73 -6.24
C ALA A 229 11.20 -0.15 -6.52
N SER A 230 11.43 0.46 -7.68
CA SER A 230 12.71 1.12 -8.02
C SER A 230 13.03 2.28 -7.08
N MET A 231 12.02 3.08 -6.69
CA MET A 231 12.16 4.18 -5.74
C MET A 231 12.44 3.68 -4.32
N CYS A 232 11.86 2.56 -3.90
CA CYS A 232 12.15 1.94 -2.61
C CYS A 232 13.61 1.50 -2.54
N ILE A 233 14.06 0.75 -3.54
CA ILE A 233 15.46 0.28 -3.65
C ILE A 233 16.43 1.46 -3.71
N LEU A 234 16.14 2.48 -4.54
CA LEU A 234 16.99 3.67 -4.67
C LEU A 234 17.04 4.46 -3.36
N GLY A 235 15.89 4.67 -2.69
CA GLY A 235 15.82 5.42 -1.44
C GLY A 235 16.61 4.76 -0.31
N ILE A 236 16.45 3.44 -0.15
CA ILE A 236 17.22 2.65 0.82
C ILE A 236 18.71 2.66 0.48
N SER A 237 19.07 2.47 -0.80
CA SER A 237 20.46 2.48 -1.27
C SER A 237 21.13 3.84 -1.05
N PHE A 238 20.42 4.92 -1.37
CA PHE A 238 20.88 6.30 -1.15
C PHE A 238 21.11 6.57 0.33
N LEU A 239 20.16 6.22 1.19
CA LEU A 239 20.28 6.41 2.63
C LEU A 239 21.43 5.58 3.21
N TYR A 240 21.57 4.32 2.79
CA TYR A 240 22.69 3.47 3.19
C TYR A 240 24.04 4.11 2.82
N LEU A 241 24.19 4.58 1.58
CA LEU A 241 25.43 5.23 1.10
C LEU A 241 25.73 6.52 1.88
N LEU A 242 24.72 7.34 2.12
CA LEU A 242 24.86 8.57 2.90
C LEU A 242 25.33 8.26 4.33
N CYS A 243 24.67 7.31 5.00
CA CYS A 243 25.06 6.85 6.33
C CYS A 243 26.46 6.23 6.34
N ASN A 244 26.83 5.48 5.29
CA ASN A 244 28.16 4.89 5.18
C ASN A 244 29.26 5.97 5.10
N ILE A 245 29.08 6.96 4.23
CA ILE A 245 30.03 8.08 4.09
C ILE A 245 30.18 8.84 5.41
N ILE A 246 29.06 9.20 6.04
CA ILE A 246 29.08 10.03 7.24
C ILE A 246 29.60 9.23 8.44
N PHE A 247 29.08 8.03 8.69
CA PHE A 247 29.33 7.32 9.94
C PHE A 247 30.51 6.37 9.87
N VAL A 248 30.72 5.69 8.75
CA VAL A 248 31.85 4.76 8.61
C VAL A 248 33.11 5.51 8.21
N ASN A 249 33.05 6.29 7.13
CA ASN A 249 34.26 6.85 6.55
C ASN A 249 34.77 8.10 7.29
N ILE A 250 33.87 8.92 7.84
CA ILE A 250 34.25 10.14 8.57
C ILE A 250 34.37 9.87 10.07
N ILE A 251 33.40 9.17 10.67
CA ILE A 251 33.32 8.99 12.14
C ILE A 251 33.95 7.68 12.62
N GLY A 252 34.06 6.64 11.77
CA GLY A 252 34.69 5.36 12.12
C GLY A 252 33.76 4.31 12.76
N VAL A 253 32.44 4.44 12.60
CA VAL A 253 31.45 3.47 13.08
C VAL A 253 31.51 2.18 12.24
N PRO A 254 31.34 0.98 12.82
CA PRO A 254 31.24 -0.26 12.06
C PRO A 254 30.08 -0.23 11.04
N SER A 255 30.37 -0.60 9.78
CA SER A 255 29.39 -0.60 8.68
C SER A 255 28.14 -1.46 8.94
N ARG A 256 28.26 -2.49 9.77
CA ARG A 256 27.17 -3.39 10.15
C ARG A 256 26.07 -2.74 10.99
N ARG A 257 26.31 -1.57 11.60
CA ARG A 257 25.29 -0.82 12.34
C ARG A 257 24.43 0.08 11.45
N ILE A 258 24.83 0.28 10.19
CA ILE A 258 24.07 1.12 9.26
C ILE A 258 22.61 0.64 9.11
N PRO A 259 22.30 -0.65 8.90
CA PRO A 259 20.91 -1.11 8.75
C PRO A 259 19.96 -0.68 9.89
N MET A 260 20.43 -0.60 11.13
CA MET A 260 19.63 -0.13 12.27
C MET A 260 19.26 1.37 12.12
N LEU A 261 20.16 2.18 11.55
CA LEU A 261 19.90 3.60 11.24
C LEU A 261 18.88 3.79 10.12
N LEU A 262 18.64 2.76 9.31
CA LEU A 262 17.64 2.79 8.24
C LEU A 262 16.23 2.52 8.78
N ALA A 263 16.06 2.04 10.01
CA ALA A 263 14.75 1.74 10.59
C ALA A 263 13.77 2.94 10.52
N GLY A 264 14.30 4.17 10.63
CA GLY A 264 13.52 5.40 10.43
C GLY A 264 12.84 5.45 9.06
N TYR A 265 13.50 5.02 7.99
CA TYR A 265 12.94 4.97 6.63
C TYR A 265 11.72 4.05 6.56
N GLY A 266 11.83 2.84 7.12
CA GLY A 266 10.72 1.90 7.20
C GLY A 266 9.53 2.51 7.94
N PHE A 267 9.77 3.10 9.12
CA PHE A 267 8.71 3.77 9.88
C PHE A 267 8.07 4.94 9.13
N GLY A 268 8.87 5.75 8.42
CA GLY A 268 8.35 6.83 7.58
C GLY A 268 7.46 6.33 6.44
N ALA A 269 7.87 5.23 5.80
CA ALA A 269 7.10 4.58 4.76
C ALA A 269 5.74 4.07 5.28
N SER A 270 5.73 3.38 6.43
CA SER A 270 4.50 2.86 7.04
C SER A 270 3.59 3.95 7.56
N PHE A 271 4.17 5.01 8.12
CA PHE A 271 3.43 6.17 8.58
C PHE A 271 2.59 6.77 7.45
N VAL A 272 3.18 7.03 6.27
CA VAL A 272 2.44 7.61 5.14
C VAL A 272 1.44 6.61 4.56
N ALA A 273 1.83 5.34 4.43
CA ALA A 273 0.94 4.30 3.94
C ALA A 273 -0.34 4.19 4.79
N LEU A 274 -0.24 4.32 6.11
CA LEU A 274 -1.39 4.26 7.02
C LEU A 274 -2.43 5.33 6.70
N PHE A 275 -1.99 6.58 6.57
CA PHE A 275 -2.88 7.70 6.26
C PHE A 275 -3.40 7.66 4.83
N MET A 276 -2.59 7.18 3.87
CA MET A 276 -3.02 7.01 2.50
C MET A 276 -4.10 5.95 2.37
N GLN A 277 -3.92 4.79 3.01
CA GLN A 277 -4.88 3.69 2.99
C GLN A 277 -6.18 4.07 3.70
N LEU A 278 -6.10 4.71 4.88
CA LEU A 278 -7.29 5.16 5.60
C LEU A 278 -8.02 6.28 4.88
N GLY A 279 -7.30 7.35 4.51
CA GLY A 279 -7.92 8.51 3.87
C GLY A 279 -8.49 8.18 2.49
N GLY A 280 -7.74 7.43 1.69
CA GLY A 280 -8.18 6.96 0.38
C GLY A 280 -9.33 5.97 0.49
N GLY A 281 -9.23 4.99 1.40
CA GLY A 281 -10.27 3.98 1.65
C GLY A 281 -11.60 4.58 2.12
N ILE A 282 -11.57 5.50 3.10
CA ILE A 282 -12.77 6.21 3.57
C ILE A 282 -13.37 7.02 2.43
N PHE A 283 -12.53 7.64 1.59
CA PHE A 283 -13.01 8.41 0.45
C PHE A 283 -13.73 7.53 -0.57
N THR A 284 -13.06 6.50 -1.10
CA THR A 284 -13.64 5.64 -2.15
C THR A 284 -14.91 4.95 -1.67
N LYS A 285 -14.87 4.25 -0.53
CA LYS A 285 -16.02 3.45 -0.11
C LYS A 285 -17.20 4.26 0.36
N ALA A 286 -16.99 5.46 0.89
CA ALA A 286 -18.11 6.33 1.22
C ALA A 286 -18.81 6.87 -0.04
N ALA A 287 -18.05 7.14 -1.10
CA ALA A 287 -18.61 7.55 -2.39
C ALA A 287 -19.34 6.39 -3.07
N ASP A 288 -18.71 5.22 -3.13
CA ASP A 288 -19.23 3.95 -3.69
C ASP A 288 -20.58 3.58 -3.05
N ILE A 289 -20.61 3.40 -1.71
CA ILE A 289 -21.85 3.09 -0.98
C ILE A 289 -22.92 4.16 -1.20
N GLY A 290 -22.53 5.44 -1.23
CA GLY A 290 -23.44 6.56 -1.48
C GLY A 290 -24.06 6.52 -2.87
N ALA A 291 -23.24 6.23 -3.89
CA ALA A 291 -23.64 6.09 -5.27
C ALA A 291 -24.56 4.87 -5.45
N ASP A 292 -24.16 3.72 -4.94
CA ASP A 292 -24.86 2.45 -5.11
C ASP A 292 -26.20 2.39 -4.38
N MET A 293 -26.25 2.85 -3.13
CA MET A 293 -27.50 2.88 -2.36
C MET A 293 -28.54 3.79 -3.03
N CYS A 294 -28.14 5.00 -3.42
CA CYS A 294 -29.07 5.96 -4.00
C CYS A 294 -29.41 5.65 -5.46
N GLY A 295 -28.45 5.13 -6.22
CA GLY A 295 -28.62 4.79 -7.63
C GLY A 295 -29.34 3.46 -7.82
N LYS A 296 -28.69 2.36 -7.44
CA LYS A 296 -29.16 1.00 -7.71
C LYS A 296 -30.38 0.63 -6.87
N ILE A 297 -30.38 0.92 -5.57
CA ILE A 297 -31.45 0.47 -4.66
C ILE A 297 -32.65 1.43 -4.67
N GLU A 298 -32.42 2.74 -4.55
CA GLU A 298 -33.52 3.71 -4.40
C GLU A 298 -34.14 4.17 -5.71
N LYS A 299 -33.35 4.20 -6.80
CA LYS A 299 -33.76 4.80 -8.08
C LYS A 299 -33.74 3.84 -9.27
N ASP A 300 -33.19 2.63 -9.11
CA ASP A 300 -33.08 1.62 -10.16
C ASP A 300 -32.42 2.19 -11.43
N ILE A 301 -31.39 3.01 -11.26
CA ILE A 301 -30.54 3.49 -12.36
C ILE A 301 -29.27 2.63 -12.47
N PRO A 302 -28.67 2.53 -13.68
CA PRO A 302 -27.42 1.81 -13.88
C PRO A 302 -26.28 2.23 -12.93
N GLU A 303 -25.33 1.31 -12.74
CA GLU A 303 -24.02 1.60 -12.14
C GLU A 303 -23.30 2.65 -12.98
N ASP A 304 -22.58 3.59 -12.34
CA ASP A 304 -21.87 4.70 -12.99
C ASP A 304 -22.72 5.64 -13.85
N ASP A 305 -24.04 5.68 -13.62
CA ASP A 305 -24.93 6.51 -14.41
C ASP A 305 -24.63 8.02 -14.21
N PRO A 306 -24.51 8.82 -15.28
CA PRO A 306 -24.19 10.26 -15.19
C PRO A 306 -25.30 11.11 -14.56
N ARG A 307 -26.44 10.53 -14.18
CA ARG A 307 -27.46 11.21 -13.37
C ARG A 307 -27.12 11.18 -11.90
N ASN A 308 -26.27 10.26 -11.45
CA ASN A 308 -25.92 10.11 -10.05
C ASN A 308 -24.76 11.05 -9.66
N PRO A 309 -24.97 12.03 -8.75
CA PRO A 309 -23.94 13.01 -8.39
C PRO A 309 -22.74 12.42 -7.66
N ALA A 310 -22.84 11.20 -7.12
CA ALA A 310 -21.73 10.55 -6.41
C ALA A 310 -20.74 9.82 -7.33
N VAL A 311 -21.08 9.55 -8.60
CA VAL A 311 -20.25 8.70 -9.50
C VAL A 311 -18.87 9.29 -9.76
N ILE A 312 -18.74 10.61 -9.93
CA ILE A 312 -17.40 11.22 -10.07
C ILE A 312 -16.57 11.04 -8.79
N ALA A 313 -17.19 11.12 -7.60
CA ALA A 313 -16.46 10.88 -6.35
C ALA A 313 -16.04 9.41 -6.23
N ASP A 314 -16.87 8.48 -6.69
CA ASP A 314 -16.56 7.05 -6.72
C ASP A 314 -15.35 6.74 -7.62
N LEU A 315 -15.40 7.19 -8.88
CA LEU A 315 -14.30 7.00 -9.84
C LEU A 315 -13.01 7.72 -9.43
N VAL A 316 -13.11 8.89 -8.77
CA VAL A 316 -11.96 9.54 -8.12
C VAL A 316 -11.40 8.65 -7.01
N GLY A 317 -12.30 8.02 -6.25
CA GLY A 317 -12.03 7.08 -5.18
C GLY A 317 -11.13 5.93 -5.60
N ASP A 318 -11.42 5.25 -6.71
CA ASP A 318 -10.59 4.13 -7.18
C ASP A 318 -9.13 4.53 -7.46
N ASN A 319 -8.93 5.78 -7.88
CA ASN A 319 -7.59 6.30 -8.08
C ASN A 319 -6.93 6.60 -6.72
N VAL A 320 -7.59 7.34 -5.83
CA VAL A 320 -6.95 7.82 -4.59
C VAL A 320 -6.88 6.78 -3.47
N GLY A 321 -7.80 5.81 -3.46
CA GLY A 321 -7.83 4.67 -2.53
C GLY A 321 -7.17 3.46 -3.15
N ASP A 322 -7.87 2.79 -4.08
CA ASP A 322 -7.47 1.48 -4.60
C ASP A 322 -6.13 1.50 -5.36
N THR A 323 -5.76 2.64 -5.98
CA THR A 323 -4.42 2.80 -6.58
C THR A 323 -3.43 3.40 -5.58
N ALA A 324 -3.65 4.64 -5.12
CA ALA A 324 -2.63 5.36 -4.35
C ALA A 324 -2.30 4.69 -3.00
N GLY A 325 -3.34 4.25 -2.28
CA GLY A 325 -3.20 3.54 -1.00
C GLY A 325 -2.45 2.22 -1.17
N SER A 326 -2.90 1.37 -2.10
CA SER A 326 -2.27 0.08 -2.39
C SER A 326 -0.80 0.22 -2.82
N MET A 327 -0.47 1.27 -3.57
CA MET A 327 0.91 1.58 -3.96
C MET A 327 1.79 1.99 -2.79
N ALA A 328 1.25 2.66 -1.77
CA ALA A 328 1.96 3.02 -0.55
C ALA A 328 2.10 1.80 0.39
N ASP A 329 1.08 0.96 0.48
CA ASP A 329 1.06 -0.29 1.27
C ASP A 329 2.15 -1.27 0.82
N VAL A 330 2.19 -1.60 -0.48
CA VAL A 330 3.20 -2.55 -0.99
C VAL A 330 4.61 -1.95 -0.93
N PHE A 331 4.75 -0.63 -1.17
CA PHE A 331 6.03 0.06 -1.01
C PHE A 331 6.59 -0.11 0.40
N GLU A 332 5.73 0.11 1.40
CA GLU A 332 6.05 -0.07 2.82
C GLU A 332 6.45 -1.50 3.12
N SER A 333 5.69 -2.49 2.65
CA SER A 333 5.97 -3.90 2.87
C SER A 333 7.34 -4.32 2.32
N ILE A 334 7.70 -3.83 1.12
CA ILE A 334 9.03 -4.05 0.53
C ILE A 334 10.11 -3.34 1.36
N ALA A 335 9.88 -2.09 1.79
CA ALA A 335 10.86 -1.34 2.59
C ALA A 335 11.12 -2.01 3.95
N ALA A 336 10.05 -2.43 4.64
CA ALA A 336 10.08 -3.15 5.90
C ALA A 336 10.86 -4.47 5.78
N GLU A 337 10.58 -5.26 4.75
CA GLU A 337 11.29 -6.51 4.47
C GLU A 337 12.78 -6.25 4.20
N ILE A 338 13.11 -5.32 3.29
CA ILE A 338 14.51 -5.03 2.95
C ILE A 338 15.29 -4.63 4.21
N ILE A 339 14.77 -3.68 5.00
CA ILE A 339 15.46 -3.18 6.20
C ILE A 339 15.58 -4.28 7.25
N GLY A 340 14.48 -5.00 7.53
CA GLY A 340 14.47 -6.10 8.49
C GLY A 340 15.49 -7.19 8.13
N THR A 341 15.58 -7.56 6.84
CA THR A 341 16.55 -8.56 6.43
C THR A 341 17.98 -8.01 6.36
N MET A 342 18.19 -6.74 6.03
CA MET A 342 19.51 -6.11 6.13
C MET A 342 20.07 -6.21 7.56
N ILE A 343 19.21 -5.99 8.57
CA ILE A 343 19.57 -6.11 9.99
C ILE A 343 19.93 -7.56 10.33
N LEU A 344 19.03 -8.52 10.07
CA LEU A 344 19.27 -9.94 10.37
C LEU A 344 20.48 -10.52 9.60
N GLY A 345 20.68 -10.10 8.35
CA GLY A 345 21.82 -10.50 7.54
C GLY A 345 23.14 -9.97 8.10
N GLY A 346 23.15 -8.75 8.62
CA GLY A 346 24.29 -8.19 9.36
C GLY A 346 24.60 -8.98 10.63
N SER A 347 23.58 -9.26 11.45
CA SER A 347 23.72 -10.03 12.70
C SER A 347 24.23 -11.46 12.45
N LEU A 348 23.67 -12.16 11.46
CA LEU A 348 24.12 -13.50 11.06
C LEU A 348 25.58 -13.48 10.60
N ALA A 349 25.94 -12.51 9.78
CA ALA A 349 27.29 -12.41 9.25
C ALA A 349 28.33 -12.15 10.34
N GLU A 350 27.97 -11.36 11.37
CA GLU A 350 28.82 -11.13 12.55
C GLU A 350 28.99 -12.40 13.39
N GLU A 351 27.89 -13.03 13.79
CA GLU A 351 27.92 -14.22 14.66
C GLU A 351 28.64 -15.39 13.99
N ALA A 352 28.44 -15.58 12.68
CA ALA A 352 29.09 -16.62 11.90
C ALA A 352 30.49 -16.25 11.38
N GLN A 353 31.00 -15.05 11.70
CA GLN A 353 32.30 -14.53 11.26
C GLN A 353 32.51 -14.63 9.74
N ILE A 354 31.49 -14.26 8.97
CA ILE A 354 31.52 -14.31 7.51
C ILE A 354 32.53 -13.30 6.97
N ALA A 355 33.42 -13.74 6.08
CA ALA A 355 34.47 -12.90 5.51
C ALA A 355 33.95 -11.69 4.70
N ARG A 356 32.77 -11.81 4.11
CA ARG A 356 32.11 -10.79 3.27
C ARG A 356 30.69 -10.49 3.78
N PRO A 357 30.55 -9.80 4.93
CA PRO A 357 29.24 -9.54 5.55
C PRO A 357 28.32 -8.68 4.67
N GLU A 358 28.88 -7.83 3.81
CA GLU A 358 28.13 -6.96 2.92
C GLU A 358 27.25 -7.72 1.91
N LEU A 359 27.62 -8.97 1.58
CA LEU A 359 26.81 -9.83 0.71
C LEU A 359 25.51 -10.29 1.39
N TYR A 360 25.51 -10.49 2.71
CA TYR A 360 24.29 -10.84 3.45
C TYR A 360 23.40 -9.61 3.65
N VAL A 361 24.03 -8.45 3.92
CA VAL A 361 23.31 -7.17 4.09
C VAL A 361 22.65 -6.74 2.77
N PHE A 362 23.35 -6.78 1.63
CA PHE A 362 22.77 -6.32 0.35
C PHE A 362 21.92 -7.37 -0.39
N PHE A 363 21.80 -8.59 0.16
CA PHE A 363 20.98 -9.65 -0.42
C PHE A 363 19.53 -9.22 -0.77
N PRO A 364 18.75 -8.60 0.14
CA PRO A 364 17.40 -8.11 -0.20
C PRO A 364 17.36 -7.15 -1.40
N LEU A 365 18.31 -6.21 -1.48
CA LEU A 365 18.36 -5.24 -2.57
C LEU A 365 18.56 -5.90 -3.94
N ILE A 366 19.36 -6.97 -3.99
CA ILE A 366 19.57 -7.73 -5.22
C ILE A 366 18.32 -8.51 -5.62
N ILE A 367 17.63 -9.12 -4.68
CA ILE A 367 16.40 -9.86 -4.97
C ILE A 367 15.34 -8.92 -5.57
N HIS A 368 15.13 -7.75 -4.98
CA HIS A 368 14.18 -6.77 -5.50
C HIS A 368 14.65 -6.10 -6.80
N ALA A 369 15.96 -5.93 -7.01
CA ALA A 369 16.47 -5.51 -8.31
C ALA A 369 16.16 -6.56 -9.39
N PHE A 370 16.29 -7.85 -9.09
CA PHE A 370 15.87 -8.89 -10.01
C PHE A 370 14.34 -8.96 -10.18
N ASP A 371 13.54 -8.67 -9.15
CA ASP A 371 12.07 -8.55 -9.27
C ASP A 371 11.71 -7.58 -10.40
N LEU A 372 12.33 -6.39 -10.44
CA LEU A 372 12.11 -5.41 -11.52
C LEU A 372 12.29 -6.02 -12.92
N ILE A 373 13.27 -6.90 -13.11
CA ILE A 373 13.57 -7.54 -14.39
C ILE A 373 12.58 -8.69 -14.67
N VAL A 374 12.43 -9.63 -13.74
CA VAL A 374 11.65 -10.86 -13.95
C VAL A 374 10.15 -10.58 -14.02
N SER A 375 9.66 -9.62 -13.22
CA SER A 375 8.27 -9.15 -13.29
C SER A 375 8.01 -8.40 -14.59
N THR A 376 8.89 -7.48 -15.00
CA THR A 376 8.78 -6.81 -16.31
C THR A 376 8.72 -7.82 -17.46
N ALA A 377 9.61 -8.83 -17.46
CA ALA A 377 9.65 -9.83 -18.50
C ALA A 377 8.30 -10.57 -18.63
N GLY A 378 7.72 -11.01 -17.50
CA GLY A 378 6.38 -11.62 -17.50
C GLY A 378 5.29 -10.64 -17.95
N ILE A 379 5.35 -9.38 -17.50
CA ILE A 379 4.36 -8.36 -17.85
C ILE A 379 4.30 -8.13 -19.36
N LEU A 380 5.45 -8.07 -20.02
CA LEU A 380 5.54 -7.85 -21.47
C LEU A 380 4.99 -9.03 -22.29
N THR A 381 4.90 -10.23 -21.71
CA THR A 381 4.33 -11.42 -22.36
C THR A 381 2.81 -11.51 -22.29
N VAL A 382 2.16 -10.74 -21.40
CA VAL A 382 0.69 -10.77 -21.24
C VAL A 382 0.02 -10.24 -22.50
N ARG A 383 -0.77 -11.10 -23.15
CA ARG A 383 -1.61 -10.82 -24.31
C ARG A 383 -2.78 -11.81 -24.32
N SER A 384 -3.93 -11.38 -24.82
CA SER A 384 -5.06 -12.27 -25.10
C SER A 384 -4.85 -12.99 -26.43
N ARG A 385 -5.21 -14.27 -26.50
CA ARG A 385 -5.20 -15.08 -27.73
C ARG A 385 -6.50 -14.95 -28.52
N SER A 386 -7.60 -14.59 -27.85
CA SER A 386 -8.90 -14.35 -28.45
C SER A 386 -9.69 -13.35 -27.60
N ASP A 387 -10.72 -12.72 -28.18
CA ASP A 387 -11.59 -11.79 -27.44
C ASP A 387 -12.48 -12.50 -26.41
N SER A 388 -12.60 -13.83 -26.51
CA SER A 388 -13.34 -14.70 -25.59
C SER A 388 -12.50 -15.25 -24.44
N GLU A 389 -11.17 -15.07 -24.46
CA GLU A 389 -10.30 -15.57 -23.40
C GLU A 389 -10.57 -14.81 -22.08
N ASP A 390 -10.41 -15.52 -20.97
CA ASP A 390 -10.43 -14.92 -19.64
C ASP A 390 -9.12 -14.14 -19.42
N ALA A 391 -9.23 -12.84 -19.10
CA ALA A 391 -8.08 -11.99 -18.83
C ALA A 391 -7.21 -12.53 -17.69
N LEU A 392 -7.81 -13.17 -16.68
CA LEU A 392 -7.08 -13.76 -15.56
C LEU A 392 -6.14 -14.88 -16.04
N TRP A 393 -6.53 -15.65 -17.05
CA TRP A 393 -5.68 -16.70 -17.61
C TRP A 393 -4.49 -16.12 -18.37
N SER A 394 -4.69 -15.01 -19.08
CA SER A 394 -3.62 -14.26 -19.72
C SER A 394 -2.58 -13.75 -18.73
N MET A 395 -3.03 -13.20 -17.59
CA MET A 395 -2.16 -12.76 -16.50
C MET A 395 -1.47 -13.95 -15.81
N LYS A 396 -2.18 -15.06 -15.53
CA LYS A 396 -1.56 -16.26 -14.94
C LYS A 396 -0.41 -16.83 -15.80
N ARG A 397 -0.52 -16.77 -17.13
CA ARG A 397 0.59 -17.14 -18.03
C ARG A 397 1.81 -16.24 -17.86
N GLY A 398 1.60 -14.92 -17.84
CA GLY A 398 2.69 -13.97 -17.62
C GLY A 398 3.32 -14.12 -16.24
N TYR A 399 2.50 -14.37 -15.22
CA TYR A 399 2.97 -14.63 -13.86
C TYR A 399 3.84 -15.89 -13.79
N LEU A 400 3.47 -16.96 -14.50
CA LEU A 400 4.29 -18.18 -14.58
C LEU A 400 5.67 -17.90 -15.17
N VAL A 401 5.76 -17.05 -16.20
CA VAL A 401 7.06 -16.60 -16.76
C VAL A 401 7.87 -15.89 -15.69
N SER A 402 7.27 -14.94 -14.96
CA SER A 402 7.95 -14.23 -13.87
C SER A 402 8.41 -15.17 -12.76
N VAL A 403 7.58 -16.12 -12.32
CA VAL A 403 7.94 -17.11 -11.28
C VAL A 403 9.12 -17.98 -11.72
N VAL A 404 9.11 -18.50 -12.95
CA VAL A 404 10.22 -19.32 -13.45
C VAL A 404 11.51 -18.52 -13.50
N LEU A 405 11.46 -17.28 -14.00
CA LEU A 405 12.63 -16.41 -14.04
C LEU A 405 13.09 -16.01 -12.63
N ALA A 406 12.16 -15.73 -11.71
CA ALA A 406 12.44 -15.41 -10.32
C ALA A 406 13.16 -16.57 -9.62
N ILE A 407 12.72 -17.83 -9.78
CA ILE A 407 13.39 -19.02 -9.24
C ILE A 407 14.86 -19.08 -9.69
N ASN A 408 15.13 -18.83 -10.98
CA ASN A 408 16.48 -18.83 -11.51
C ASN A 408 17.33 -17.67 -10.98
N ALA A 409 16.76 -16.47 -10.90
CA ALA A 409 17.42 -15.30 -10.33
C ALA A 409 17.73 -15.50 -8.83
N PHE A 410 16.82 -16.13 -8.09
CA PHE A 410 16.98 -16.46 -6.68
C PHE A 410 18.07 -17.52 -6.47
N ALA A 411 18.09 -18.57 -7.31
CA ALA A 411 19.14 -19.60 -7.28
C ALA A 411 20.52 -19.00 -7.54
N PHE A 412 20.63 -18.11 -8.53
CA PHE A 412 21.87 -17.39 -8.83
C PHE A 412 22.30 -16.50 -7.65
N SER A 413 21.38 -15.68 -7.13
CA SER A 413 21.66 -14.72 -6.05
C SER A 413 22.10 -15.40 -4.77
N THR A 414 21.37 -16.44 -4.34
CA THR A 414 21.73 -17.23 -3.15
C THR A 414 23.08 -17.92 -3.33
N ARG A 415 23.33 -18.54 -4.49
CA ARG A 415 24.62 -19.20 -4.80
C ARG A 415 25.80 -18.23 -4.80
N TYR A 416 25.61 -17.01 -5.27
CA TYR A 416 26.69 -16.01 -5.35
C TYR A 416 26.93 -15.32 -4.02
N MET A 417 25.87 -14.90 -3.33
CA MET A 417 25.95 -14.03 -2.15
C MET A 417 26.01 -14.79 -0.82
N LEU A 418 25.32 -15.93 -0.72
CA LEU A 418 25.18 -16.69 0.54
C LEU A 418 26.03 -17.96 0.58
N HIS A 419 26.90 -18.15 -0.41
CA HIS A 419 27.88 -19.23 -0.39
C HIS A 419 29.07 -18.87 0.50
N THR A 420 29.35 -19.72 1.48
CA THR A 420 30.49 -19.57 2.39
C THR A 420 31.38 -20.80 2.29
N GLU A 421 32.71 -20.61 2.22
CA GLU A 421 33.66 -21.74 2.11
C GLU A 421 33.62 -22.66 3.32
N SER A 422 33.37 -22.11 4.52
CA SER A 422 33.18 -22.90 5.75
C SER A 422 31.90 -23.74 5.72
N HIS A 423 30.86 -23.27 5.02
CA HIS A 423 29.55 -23.94 4.94
C HIS A 423 29.04 -23.98 3.49
N PRO A 424 29.60 -24.84 2.62
CA PRO A 424 29.31 -24.82 1.18
C PRO A 424 27.86 -25.12 0.81
N ARG A 425 27.08 -25.69 1.74
CA ARG A 425 25.65 -26.00 1.56
C ARG A 425 24.71 -24.93 2.09
N ALA A 426 25.19 -23.88 2.76
CA ALA A 426 24.33 -22.85 3.36
C ALA A 426 23.41 -22.19 2.32
N TRP A 427 23.96 -21.84 1.14
CA TRP A 427 23.19 -21.23 0.07
C TRP A 427 22.02 -22.10 -0.44
N LEU A 428 22.13 -23.43 -0.43
CA LEU A 428 21.04 -24.34 -0.82
C LEU A 428 19.87 -24.29 0.17
N HIS A 429 20.18 -24.14 1.46
CA HIS A 429 19.17 -24.03 2.51
C HIS A 429 18.41 -22.71 2.39
N PHE A 430 19.13 -21.60 2.20
CA PHE A 430 18.50 -20.30 1.96
C PHE A 430 17.75 -20.24 0.62
N PHE A 431 18.25 -20.89 -0.43
CA PHE A 431 17.50 -21.07 -1.67
C PHE A 431 16.19 -21.82 -1.44
N GLY A 432 16.22 -22.93 -0.69
CA GLY A 432 15.01 -23.65 -0.29
C GLY A 432 14.04 -22.79 0.54
N CYS A 433 14.55 -21.91 1.41
CA CYS A 433 13.72 -20.93 2.13
C CYS A 433 13.02 -19.97 1.16
N GLY A 434 13.73 -19.47 0.13
CA GLY A 434 13.14 -18.66 -0.92
C GLY A 434 12.04 -19.39 -1.71
N LEU A 435 12.24 -20.67 -2.02
CA LEU A 435 11.21 -21.50 -2.67
C LEU A 435 9.97 -21.70 -1.79
N ILE A 436 10.14 -21.85 -0.47
CA ILE A 436 9.02 -21.87 0.49
C ILE A 436 8.25 -20.55 0.41
N GLY A 437 8.93 -19.42 0.27
CA GLY A 437 8.32 -18.10 0.09
C GLY A 437 7.47 -18.00 -1.17
N LEU A 438 8.02 -18.40 -2.32
CA LEU A 438 7.30 -18.45 -3.60
C LEU A 438 6.08 -19.37 -3.53
N ALA A 439 6.22 -20.54 -2.92
CA ALA A 439 5.12 -21.48 -2.72
C ALA A 439 4.04 -20.88 -1.79
N THR A 440 4.45 -20.20 -0.72
CA THR A 440 3.55 -19.50 0.21
C THR A 440 2.73 -18.44 -0.54
N ALA A 441 3.40 -17.57 -1.32
CA ALA A 441 2.73 -16.56 -2.14
C ALA A 441 1.68 -17.18 -3.07
N TYR A 442 2.06 -18.23 -3.78
CA TYR A 442 1.18 -18.91 -4.73
C TYR A 442 -0.03 -19.56 -4.04
N LEU A 443 0.19 -20.22 -2.90
CA LEU A 443 -0.89 -20.86 -2.13
C LEU A 443 -1.86 -19.83 -1.55
N LEU A 444 -1.38 -18.70 -1.02
CA LEU A 444 -2.23 -17.64 -0.50
C LEU A 444 -3.12 -17.04 -1.60
N ILE A 445 -2.57 -16.83 -2.80
CA ILE A 445 -3.34 -16.37 -3.97
C ILE A 445 -4.43 -17.39 -4.32
N LEU A 446 -4.11 -18.69 -4.37
CA LEU A 446 -5.08 -19.74 -4.70
C LEU A 446 -6.19 -19.86 -3.65
N ILE A 447 -5.85 -19.78 -2.36
CA ILE A 447 -6.81 -19.84 -1.27
C ILE A 447 -7.74 -18.63 -1.35
N THR A 448 -7.18 -17.43 -1.51
CA THR A 448 -7.96 -16.20 -1.65
C THR A 448 -8.90 -16.28 -2.85
N GLN A 449 -8.41 -16.76 -3.99
CA GLN A 449 -9.24 -17.00 -5.17
C GLN A 449 -10.39 -17.97 -4.85
N TYR A 450 -10.15 -19.09 -4.17
CA TYR A 450 -11.20 -20.06 -3.83
C TYR A 450 -12.35 -19.44 -3.00
N TYR A 451 -12.03 -18.54 -2.07
CA TYR A 451 -13.03 -17.90 -1.21
C TYR A 451 -13.73 -16.70 -1.85
N THR A 452 -13.11 -16.06 -2.86
CA THR A 452 -13.62 -14.80 -3.42
C THR A 452 -14.12 -14.92 -4.85
N ASP A 453 -13.68 -15.89 -5.66
CA ASP A 453 -14.09 -16.03 -7.06
C ASP A 453 -15.45 -16.74 -7.18
N TYR A 454 -16.36 -16.15 -7.96
CA TYR A 454 -17.73 -16.64 -8.17
C TYR A 454 -17.82 -18.04 -8.78
N ASN A 455 -16.73 -18.57 -9.32
CA ASN A 455 -16.67 -19.93 -9.84
C ASN A 455 -16.70 -21.00 -8.73
N TYR A 456 -16.39 -20.64 -7.48
CA TYR A 456 -16.25 -21.58 -6.37
C TYR A 456 -17.45 -21.60 -5.43
N ALA A 457 -17.51 -22.64 -4.58
CA ALA A 457 -18.62 -22.90 -3.68
C ALA A 457 -18.88 -21.80 -2.63
N PRO A 458 -17.87 -21.14 -2.02
CA PRO A 458 -18.11 -20.12 -0.99
C PRO A 458 -18.95 -18.95 -1.48
N VAL A 459 -18.62 -18.37 -2.65
CA VAL A 459 -19.36 -17.26 -3.24
C VAL A 459 -20.75 -17.70 -3.71
N LYS A 460 -20.86 -18.88 -4.33
CA LYS A 460 -22.16 -19.46 -4.74
C LYS A 460 -23.11 -19.65 -3.56
N LYS A 461 -22.58 -20.00 -2.38
CA LYS A 461 -23.35 -20.11 -1.13
C LYS A 461 -23.93 -18.76 -0.71
N ILE A 462 -23.15 -17.68 -0.80
CA ILE A 462 -23.61 -16.32 -0.49
C ILE A 462 -24.70 -15.89 -1.48
N ALA A 463 -24.45 -16.07 -2.78
CA ALA A 463 -25.44 -15.73 -3.82
C ALA A 463 -26.75 -16.52 -3.65
N ALA A 464 -26.68 -17.80 -3.29
CA ALA A 464 -27.86 -18.61 -2.99
C ALA A 464 -28.61 -18.12 -1.73
N ALA A 465 -27.87 -17.69 -0.70
CA ALA A 465 -28.44 -17.14 0.53
C ALA A 465 -29.11 -15.77 0.32
N SER A 466 -28.77 -15.03 -0.75
CA SER A 466 -29.46 -13.80 -1.12
C SER A 466 -30.92 -14.03 -1.48
N SER A 467 -31.28 -15.21 -1.99
CA SER A 467 -32.66 -15.57 -2.31
C SER A 467 -33.59 -15.61 -1.10
N THR A 468 -33.05 -15.71 0.12
CA THR A 468 -33.84 -15.67 1.37
C THR A 468 -33.75 -14.33 2.10
N GLY A 469 -33.10 -13.32 1.49
CA GLY A 469 -33.07 -11.93 1.95
C GLY A 469 -31.73 -11.44 2.49
N HIS A 470 -31.69 -10.16 2.87
CA HIS A 470 -30.49 -9.44 3.33
C HIS A 470 -29.82 -10.12 4.53
N GLY A 471 -30.59 -10.52 5.55
CA GLY A 471 -30.05 -11.11 6.77
C GLY A 471 -29.28 -12.42 6.52
N THR A 472 -29.81 -13.30 5.67
CA THR A 472 -29.13 -14.57 5.34
C THR A 472 -27.90 -14.35 4.47
N ASN A 473 -27.92 -13.35 3.58
CA ASN A 473 -26.74 -12.95 2.82
C ASN A 473 -25.60 -12.48 3.75
N ILE A 474 -25.89 -11.61 4.71
CA ILE A 474 -24.88 -11.11 5.67
C ILE A 474 -24.34 -12.25 6.55
N ILE A 475 -25.22 -13.12 7.06
CA ILE A 475 -24.78 -14.28 7.85
C ILE A 475 -23.87 -15.19 7.02
N ALA A 476 -24.21 -15.44 5.76
CA ALA A 476 -23.42 -16.30 4.87
C ALA A 476 -22.03 -15.70 4.59
N GLY A 477 -21.94 -14.40 4.30
CA GLY A 477 -20.65 -13.75 4.04
C GLY A 477 -19.75 -13.69 5.26
N ILE A 478 -20.27 -13.32 6.44
CA ILE A 478 -19.50 -13.34 7.70
C ILE A 478 -18.97 -14.75 7.98
N ALA A 479 -19.81 -15.77 7.81
CA ALA A 479 -19.40 -17.16 8.02
C ALA A 479 -18.29 -17.58 7.05
N VAL A 480 -18.41 -17.24 5.77
CA VAL A 480 -17.38 -17.51 4.74
C VAL A 480 -16.08 -16.78 5.06
N GLY A 481 -16.16 -15.50 5.45
CA GLY A 481 -14.99 -14.73 5.87
C GLY A 481 -14.26 -15.36 7.05
N MET A 482 -14.98 -15.75 8.10
CA MET A 482 -14.37 -16.37 9.29
C MET A 482 -13.72 -17.72 8.94
N GLU A 483 -14.40 -18.55 8.15
CA GLU A 483 -13.88 -19.83 7.66
C GLU A 483 -12.60 -19.64 6.84
N SER A 484 -12.55 -18.61 6.00
CA SER A 484 -11.44 -18.31 5.10
C SER A 484 -10.12 -18.01 5.81
N THR A 485 -10.14 -17.71 7.10
CA THR A 485 -8.92 -17.44 7.90
C THR A 485 -8.09 -18.69 8.18
N GLY A 486 -8.71 -19.87 8.22
CA GLY A 486 -8.05 -21.11 8.61
C GLY A 486 -6.91 -21.52 7.67
N PRO A 487 -7.17 -21.71 6.36
CA PRO A 487 -6.14 -22.17 5.43
C PRO A 487 -4.93 -21.23 5.30
N PRO A 488 -5.08 -19.88 5.16
CA PRO A 488 -3.94 -18.97 5.11
C PRO A 488 -3.06 -19.03 6.36
N VAL A 489 -3.65 -19.07 7.56
CA VAL A 489 -2.91 -19.15 8.82
C VAL A 489 -2.11 -20.46 8.90
N LEU A 490 -2.67 -21.58 8.44
CA LEU A 490 -1.94 -22.84 8.35
C LEU A 490 -0.75 -22.75 7.39
N VAL A 491 -0.95 -22.16 6.21
CA VAL A 491 0.12 -21.97 5.22
C VAL A 491 1.24 -21.10 5.79
N ILE A 492 0.92 -19.97 6.43
CA ILE A 492 1.91 -19.08 7.06
C ILE A 492 2.63 -19.81 8.19
N SER A 493 1.92 -20.57 9.02
CA SER A 493 2.53 -21.33 10.12
C SER A 493 3.52 -22.40 9.63
N ILE A 494 3.14 -23.14 8.59
CA ILE A 494 4.02 -24.13 7.94
C ILE A 494 5.22 -23.44 7.31
N SER A 495 5.01 -22.30 6.65
CA SER A 495 6.07 -21.49 6.03
C SER A 495 7.10 -21.03 7.05
N LEU A 496 6.66 -20.45 8.17
CA LEU A 496 7.53 -20.02 9.27
C LEU A 496 8.33 -21.18 9.87
N LEU A 497 7.67 -22.30 10.20
CA LEU A 497 8.34 -23.43 10.82
C LEU A 497 9.34 -24.10 9.87
N SER A 498 8.94 -24.33 8.62
CA SER A 498 9.78 -25.00 7.63
C SER A 498 10.98 -24.15 7.23
N SER A 499 10.80 -22.84 7.02
CA SER A 499 11.89 -21.91 6.70
C SER A 499 12.86 -21.72 7.86
N TYR A 500 12.37 -21.55 9.09
CA TYR A 500 13.22 -21.45 10.27
C TYR A 500 14.06 -22.73 10.47
N THR A 501 13.42 -23.90 10.36
CA THR A 501 14.10 -25.19 10.51
C THR A 501 15.15 -25.38 9.42
N LEU A 502 14.80 -25.09 8.17
CA LEU A 502 15.72 -25.23 7.03
C LEU A 502 16.90 -24.26 7.12
N GLY A 503 16.65 -23.01 7.52
CA GLY A 503 17.70 -22.03 7.78
C GLY A 503 18.65 -22.47 8.90
N SER A 504 18.10 -23.03 9.98
CA SER A 504 18.86 -23.54 11.13
C SER A 504 19.78 -24.70 10.77
N THR A 505 19.47 -25.47 9.72
CA THR A 505 20.33 -26.58 9.23
C THR A 505 21.37 -26.14 8.20
N SER A 506 21.52 -24.84 7.94
CA SER A 506 22.51 -24.30 6.99
C SER A 506 23.97 -24.57 7.37
N GLY A 507 24.22 -24.92 8.65
CA GLY A 507 25.55 -25.09 9.25
C GLY A 507 26.06 -23.83 9.94
N LEU A 508 25.41 -22.68 9.72
CA LEU A 508 25.67 -21.43 10.43
C LEU A 508 25.01 -21.46 11.84
N PRO A 509 25.27 -20.47 12.73
CA PRO A 509 24.64 -20.41 14.05
C PRO A 509 23.12 -20.56 13.96
N ALA A 510 22.58 -21.59 14.63
CA ALA A 510 21.25 -22.12 14.32
C ALA A 510 20.13 -21.10 14.57
N SER A 511 20.19 -20.34 15.67
CA SER A 511 19.17 -19.33 15.99
C SER A 511 19.08 -18.26 14.90
N THR A 512 20.20 -17.63 14.58
CA THR A 512 20.23 -16.45 13.70
C THR A 512 20.09 -16.86 12.23
N SER A 513 20.61 -18.03 11.84
CA SER A 513 20.41 -18.57 10.50
C SER A 513 18.98 -19.06 10.25
N GLY A 514 18.28 -19.56 11.29
CA GLY A 514 16.86 -19.84 11.23
C GLY A 514 16.03 -18.59 10.99
N LEU A 515 16.32 -17.51 11.74
CA LEU A 515 15.65 -16.21 11.56
C LEU A 515 15.92 -15.59 10.19
N PHE A 516 17.18 -15.64 9.73
CA PHE A 516 17.52 -15.21 8.38
C PHE A 516 16.82 -16.09 7.32
N GLY A 517 16.63 -17.39 7.58
CA GLY A 517 15.81 -18.27 6.73
C GLY A 517 14.38 -17.77 6.56
N VAL A 518 13.71 -17.35 7.65
CA VAL A 518 12.38 -16.72 7.61
C VAL A 518 12.40 -15.42 6.79
N ALA A 519 13.46 -14.62 6.94
CA ALA A 519 13.64 -13.39 6.17
C ALA A 519 13.79 -13.67 4.66
N VAL A 520 14.59 -14.68 4.30
CA VAL A 520 14.74 -15.14 2.91
C VAL A 520 13.42 -15.73 2.36
N THR A 521 12.61 -16.37 3.18
CA THR A 521 11.25 -16.79 2.80
C THR A 521 10.32 -15.61 2.53
N THR A 522 10.42 -14.55 3.33
CA THR A 522 9.68 -13.30 3.09
C THR A 522 10.08 -12.69 1.75
N MET A 523 11.39 -12.63 1.44
CA MET A 523 11.87 -12.22 0.10
C MET A 523 11.38 -13.13 -1.01
N GLY A 524 11.37 -14.45 -0.79
CA GLY A 524 10.88 -15.41 -1.76
C GLY A 524 9.42 -15.13 -2.12
N MET A 525 8.61 -14.74 -1.14
CA MET A 525 7.24 -14.30 -1.37
C MET A 525 7.20 -12.96 -2.14
N LEU A 526 8.06 -12.00 -1.79
CA LEU A 526 8.09 -10.67 -2.38
C LEU A 526 8.87 -10.52 -3.71
N CYS A 527 9.56 -11.57 -4.19
CA CYS A 527 10.40 -11.46 -5.40
C CYS A 527 9.65 -11.41 -6.74
N THR A 528 8.33 -11.35 -6.68
CA THR A 528 7.42 -11.07 -7.82
C THR A 528 6.43 -9.95 -7.50
N ALA A 529 6.71 -9.13 -6.47
CA ALA A 529 5.80 -8.09 -5.98
C ALA A 529 5.43 -7.09 -7.06
N VAL A 530 6.37 -6.72 -7.95
CA VAL A 530 6.09 -5.83 -9.09
C VAL A 530 5.00 -6.41 -10.01
N TYR A 531 5.01 -7.72 -10.26
CA TYR A 531 3.97 -8.37 -11.07
C TYR A 531 2.62 -8.35 -10.35
N ILE A 532 2.59 -8.73 -9.07
CA ILE A 532 1.37 -8.75 -8.25
C ILE A 532 0.75 -7.34 -8.18
N LEU A 533 1.56 -6.32 -7.91
CA LEU A 533 1.11 -4.93 -7.84
C LEU A 533 0.61 -4.40 -9.19
N SER A 534 1.18 -4.89 -10.30
CA SER A 534 0.65 -4.61 -11.64
C SER A 534 -0.77 -5.19 -11.83
N MET A 535 -1.05 -6.37 -11.28
CA MET A 535 -2.38 -6.97 -11.30
C MET A 535 -3.37 -6.24 -10.39
N ASN A 536 -2.90 -5.68 -9.27
CA ASN A 536 -3.71 -4.84 -8.41
C ASN A 536 -4.15 -3.56 -9.13
N ASN A 537 -3.20 -2.81 -9.66
CA ASN A 537 -3.48 -1.53 -10.33
C ASN A 537 -4.26 -1.68 -11.64
N PHE A 538 -4.20 -2.86 -12.27
CA PHE A 538 -5.06 -3.18 -13.41
C PHE A 538 -6.55 -3.04 -13.08
N GLY A 539 -6.97 -3.42 -11.86
CA GLY A 539 -8.38 -3.40 -11.45
C GLY A 539 -8.98 -1.99 -11.49
N PRO A 540 -8.47 -1.03 -10.70
CA PRO A 540 -8.97 0.34 -10.68
C PRO A 540 -8.92 1.03 -12.05
N ILE A 541 -7.92 0.70 -12.88
CA ILE A 541 -7.83 1.24 -14.24
C ILE A 541 -8.97 0.72 -15.13
N ALA A 542 -9.29 -0.58 -15.03
CA ALA A 542 -10.38 -1.20 -15.77
C ALA A 542 -11.75 -0.70 -15.29
N ASP A 543 -11.89 -0.53 -13.98
CA ASP A 543 -13.10 -0.02 -13.32
C ASP A 543 -13.44 1.39 -13.80
N ASN A 544 -12.48 2.31 -13.66
CA ASN A 544 -12.61 3.67 -14.18
C ASN A 544 -12.87 3.73 -15.69
N ALA A 545 -12.27 2.84 -16.47
CA ALA A 545 -12.55 2.77 -17.91
C ALA A 545 -14.03 2.44 -18.16
N GLY A 546 -14.61 1.54 -17.36
CA GLY A 546 -16.04 1.28 -17.36
C GLY A 546 -16.86 2.54 -17.05
N GLY A 547 -16.55 3.23 -15.95
CA GLY A 547 -17.26 4.47 -15.59
C GLY A 547 -17.21 5.55 -16.68
N ILE A 548 -16.05 5.70 -17.34
CA ILE A 548 -15.88 6.62 -18.48
C ILE A 548 -16.74 6.21 -19.69
N ILE A 549 -16.90 4.91 -19.94
CA ILE A 549 -17.75 4.38 -21.03
C ILE A 549 -19.22 4.67 -20.74
N GLU A 550 -19.68 4.42 -19.52
CA GLU A 550 -21.08 4.59 -19.12
C GLU A 550 -21.48 6.07 -19.12
N MET A 551 -20.72 6.91 -18.41
CA MET A 551 -20.92 8.36 -18.40
C MET A 551 -20.69 9.00 -19.78
N GLY A 552 -19.89 8.34 -20.63
CA GLY A 552 -19.64 8.73 -22.02
C GLY A 552 -20.75 8.31 -22.99
N HIS A 553 -21.82 7.67 -22.51
CA HIS A 553 -22.95 7.15 -23.31
C HIS A 553 -22.51 6.28 -24.49
N GLN A 554 -21.53 5.41 -24.27
CA GLN A 554 -21.09 4.45 -25.28
C GLN A 554 -22.01 3.23 -25.32
N ASP A 555 -21.90 2.43 -26.39
CA ASP A 555 -22.73 1.23 -26.55
C ASP A 555 -22.50 0.21 -25.42
N ALA A 556 -23.57 -0.50 -25.02
CA ALA A 556 -23.52 -1.51 -23.97
C ALA A 556 -22.52 -2.66 -24.27
N SER A 557 -22.24 -2.94 -25.55
CA SER A 557 -21.20 -3.90 -25.95
C SER A 557 -19.79 -3.46 -25.55
N VAL A 558 -19.55 -2.15 -25.47
CA VAL A 558 -18.27 -1.56 -25.03
C VAL A 558 -18.14 -1.70 -23.52
N ARG A 559 -19.21 -1.41 -22.76
CA ARG A 559 -19.25 -1.62 -21.30
C ARG A 559 -19.04 -3.09 -20.93
N ALA A 560 -19.59 -4.02 -21.70
CA ALA A 560 -19.38 -5.45 -21.48
C ALA A 560 -17.91 -5.89 -21.59
N ILE A 561 -17.07 -5.18 -22.35
CA ILE A 561 -15.62 -5.43 -22.39
C ILE A 561 -14.97 -5.03 -21.07
N THR A 562 -15.28 -3.83 -20.56
CA THR A 562 -14.71 -3.34 -19.30
C THR A 562 -15.27 -4.05 -18.09
N ASP A 563 -16.55 -4.43 -18.06
CA ASP A 563 -17.13 -5.22 -16.97
C ASP A 563 -16.42 -6.57 -16.81
N ARG A 564 -15.99 -7.18 -17.92
CA ARG A 564 -15.19 -8.41 -17.88
C ARG A 564 -13.79 -8.17 -17.32
N LEU A 565 -13.18 -7.02 -17.61
CA LEU A 565 -11.87 -6.67 -17.09
C LEU A 565 -11.95 -6.28 -15.61
N ASP A 566 -12.96 -5.50 -15.20
CA ASP A 566 -13.27 -5.15 -13.82
C ASP A 566 -13.50 -6.41 -12.96
N ALA A 567 -14.32 -7.36 -13.42
CA ALA A 567 -14.53 -8.61 -12.70
C ALA A 567 -13.23 -9.39 -12.44
N VAL A 568 -12.30 -9.39 -13.41
CA VAL A 568 -10.96 -9.96 -13.20
C VAL A 568 -10.13 -9.09 -12.24
N GLY A 569 -10.25 -7.77 -12.35
CA GLY A 569 -9.68 -6.78 -11.45
C GLY A 569 -10.06 -7.01 -9.99
N ASN A 570 -11.32 -7.31 -9.69
CA ASN A 570 -11.76 -7.58 -8.32
C ASN A 570 -11.13 -8.86 -7.75
N VAL A 571 -10.97 -9.90 -8.58
CA VAL A 571 -10.25 -11.12 -8.18
C VAL A 571 -8.75 -10.83 -7.96
N THR A 572 -8.11 -10.03 -8.82
CA THR A 572 -6.69 -9.69 -8.65
C THR A 572 -6.43 -8.73 -7.49
N LYS A 573 -7.34 -7.78 -7.23
CA LYS A 573 -7.33 -6.92 -6.03
C LYS A 573 -7.40 -7.79 -4.77
N ALA A 574 -8.37 -8.70 -4.68
CA ALA A 574 -8.49 -9.62 -3.55
C ALA A 574 -7.24 -10.50 -3.38
N ALA A 575 -6.75 -11.12 -4.46
CA ALA A 575 -5.53 -11.92 -4.43
C ALA A 575 -4.30 -11.12 -3.95
N THR A 576 -4.20 -9.85 -4.34
CA THR A 576 -3.11 -8.96 -3.89
C THR A 576 -3.25 -8.61 -2.43
N LYS A 577 -4.46 -8.41 -1.91
CA LYS A 577 -4.69 -8.23 -0.46
C LYS A 577 -4.25 -9.46 0.33
N GLY A 578 -4.67 -10.66 -0.07
CA GLY A 578 -4.23 -11.91 0.55
C GLY A 578 -2.71 -12.14 0.47
N TYR A 579 -2.07 -11.66 -0.60
CA TYR A 579 -0.62 -11.61 -0.73
C TYR A 579 0.01 -10.58 0.23
N ALA A 580 -0.50 -9.36 0.31
CA ALA A 580 -0.03 -8.32 1.21
C ALA A 580 -0.11 -8.78 2.68
N VAL A 581 -1.27 -9.33 3.10
CA VAL A 581 -1.46 -9.97 4.41
C VAL A 581 -0.30 -10.92 4.75
N GLY A 582 -0.04 -11.90 3.87
CA GLY A 582 0.95 -12.94 4.14
C GLY A 582 2.36 -12.38 4.18
N GLY A 583 2.65 -11.40 3.32
CA GLY A 583 3.89 -10.65 3.31
C GLY A 583 4.10 -9.90 4.62
N SER A 584 3.11 -9.12 5.07
CA SER A 584 3.14 -8.39 6.34
C SER A 584 3.27 -9.31 7.55
N ALA A 585 2.63 -10.49 7.52
CA ALA A 585 2.78 -11.49 8.58
C ALA A 585 4.24 -11.94 8.72
N LEU A 586 4.84 -12.39 7.61
CA LEU A 586 6.23 -12.85 7.60
C LEU A 586 7.21 -11.69 7.91
N ALA A 587 6.99 -10.51 7.33
CA ALA A 587 7.79 -9.32 7.58
C ALA A 587 7.71 -8.86 9.04
N CYS A 588 6.56 -8.99 9.70
CA CYS A 588 6.45 -8.69 11.12
C CYS A 588 7.26 -9.64 11.99
N PHE A 589 7.32 -10.93 11.65
CA PHE A 589 8.23 -11.84 12.34
C PHE A 589 9.70 -11.40 12.16
N VAL A 590 10.10 -10.99 10.95
CA VAL A 590 11.45 -10.48 10.67
C VAL A 590 11.74 -9.20 11.48
N LEU A 591 10.84 -8.21 11.43
CA LEU A 591 10.98 -6.93 12.14
C LEU A 591 10.97 -7.10 13.66
N PHE A 592 10.14 -8.02 14.17
CA PHE A 592 10.10 -8.33 15.60
C PHE A 592 11.46 -8.88 16.07
N GLN A 593 12.11 -9.71 15.27
CA GLN A 593 13.43 -10.24 15.60
C GLN A 593 14.52 -9.17 15.46
N ALA A 594 14.45 -8.34 14.42
CA ALA A 594 15.32 -7.17 14.29
C ALA A 594 15.18 -6.22 15.50
N PHE A 595 13.96 -6.06 16.04
CA PHE A 595 13.71 -5.30 17.26
C PHE A 595 14.38 -5.95 18.49
N LEU A 596 14.23 -7.27 18.69
CA LEU A 596 14.90 -7.95 19.79
C LEU A 596 16.43 -7.86 19.68
N ASP A 597 16.97 -7.98 18.46
CA ASP A 597 18.41 -7.81 18.20
C ASP A 597 18.89 -6.39 18.51
N GLU A 598 18.14 -5.37 18.12
CA GLU A 598 18.41 -3.98 18.49
C GLU A 598 18.46 -3.84 20.01
N ILE A 599 17.46 -4.34 20.74
CA ILE A 599 17.44 -4.25 22.21
C ILE A 599 18.62 -4.99 22.84
N ARG A 600 18.99 -6.18 22.32
CA ARG A 600 20.13 -6.95 22.83
C ARG A 600 21.43 -6.17 22.73
N SER A 601 21.60 -5.32 21.72
CA SER A 601 22.78 -4.46 21.60
C SER A 601 22.96 -3.48 22.79
N PHE A 602 21.88 -3.18 23.54
CA PHE A 602 21.89 -2.39 24.77
C PHE A 602 22.21 -3.17 26.04
N LEU A 603 22.27 -4.50 25.96
CA LEU A 603 22.50 -5.36 27.12
C LEU A 603 23.97 -5.81 27.11
N LYS A 604 24.70 -5.54 28.21
CA LYS A 604 26.08 -6.05 28.39
C LYS A 604 26.12 -7.57 28.53
N ASP A 605 25.04 -8.15 29.04
CA ASP A 605 24.86 -9.58 29.19
C ASP A 605 23.71 -10.06 28.29
N ASN A 606 24.06 -10.75 27.21
CA ASN A 606 23.14 -11.27 26.19
C ASN A 606 22.13 -12.30 26.75
N SER A 607 22.25 -12.69 28.02
CA SER A 607 21.36 -13.63 28.69
C SER A 607 20.04 -13.02 29.21
N ALA A 608 19.97 -11.70 29.39
CA ALA A 608 18.85 -11.06 30.11
C ALA A 608 17.52 -10.97 29.34
N LEU A 609 17.53 -11.05 28.00
CA LEU A 609 16.32 -10.94 27.16
C LEU A 609 16.21 -12.09 26.15
N GLN A 610 16.58 -13.31 26.56
CA GLN A 610 16.48 -14.49 25.69
C GLN A 610 15.04 -14.93 25.43
N THR A 611 14.09 -14.60 26.33
CA THR A 611 12.71 -15.09 26.24
C THR A 611 11.70 -14.03 26.66
N VAL A 612 10.67 -13.80 25.84
CA VAL A 612 9.48 -13.03 26.20
C VAL A 612 8.49 -13.99 26.84
N ASN A 613 8.36 -13.95 28.16
CA ASN A 613 7.49 -14.86 28.89
C ASN A 613 6.04 -14.36 28.96
N LEU A 614 5.17 -14.90 28.10
CA LEU A 614 3.74 -14.57 28.07
C LEU A 614 2.98 -14.93 29.36
N MET A 615 3.53 -15.80 30.21
CA MET A 615 2.90 -16.16 31.49
C MET A 615 3.07 -15.08 32.57
N ARG A 616 3.93 -14.08 32.34
CA ARG A 616 4.06 -12.92 33.22
C ARG A 616 2.83 -12.02 33.06
N VAL A 617 2.21 -11.63 34.17
CA VAL A 617 0.93 -10.89 34.17
C VAL A 617 1.01 -9.59 33.37
N GLU A 618 2.07 -8.81 33.55
CA GLU A 618 2.26 -7.55 32.83
C GLU A 618 2.39 -7.78 31.32
N VAL A 619 3.10 -8.83 30.91
CA VAL A 619 3.31 -9.19 29.51
C VAL A 619 2.00 -9.68 28.88
N MET A 620 1.23 -10.49 29.60
CA MET A 620 -0.11 -10.91 29.19
C MET A 620 -1.07 -9.71 29.01
N ILE A 621 -1.01 -8.71 29.90
CA ILE A 621 -1.75 -7.45 29.73
C ILE A 621 -1.32 -6.74 28.44
N GLY A 622 -0.02 -6.67 28.15
CA GLY A 622 0.51 -6.17 26.87
C GLY A 622 -0.12 -6.85 25.67
N GLY A 623 -0.13 -8.19 25.68
CA GLY A 623 -0.75 -8.99 24.62
C GLY A 623 -2.25 -8.71 24.45
N LEU A 624 -3.01 -8.62 25.55
CA LEU A 624 -4.43 -8.29 25.51
C LEU A 624 -4.69 -6.87 24.97
N LEU A 625 -3.86 -5.89 25.35
CA LEU A 625 -3.94 -4.53 24.83
C LEU A 625 -3.64 -4.47 23.33
N GLY A 626 -2.70 -5.28 22.84
CA GLY A 626 -2.41 -5.42 21.41
C GLY A 626 -3.61 -5.93 20.63
N ILE A 627 -4.27 -6.98 21.12
CA ILE A 627 -5.51 -7.52 20.52
C ILE A 627 -6.63 -6.47 20.57
N MET A 628 -6.83 -5.81 21.71
CA MET A 628 -7.85 -4.76 21.86
C MET A 628 -7.64 -3.63 20.86
N MET A 629 -6.40 -3.20 20.65
CA MET A 629 -6.07 -2.11 19.72
C MET A 629 -6.56 -2.43 18.30
N ILE A 630 -6.34 -3.66 17.81
CA ILE A 630 -6.81 -4.12 16.50
C ILE A 630 -8.34 -3.98 16.39
N PHE A 631 -9.08 -4.52 17.35
CA PHE A 631 -10.55 -4.49 17.30
C PHE A 631 -11.12 -3.08 17.39
N VAL A 632 -10.57 -2.23 18.25
CA VAL A 632 -11.00 -0.83 18.39
C VAL A 632 -10.69 -0.04 17.13
N PHE A 633 -9.49 -0.22 16.57
CA PHE A 633 -9.10 0.40 15.31
C PHE A 633 -10.05 0.00 14.18
N THR A 634 -10.28 -1.31 14.00
CA THR A 634 -11.18 -1.84 12.96
C THR A 634 -12.58 -1.26 13.10
N GLY A 635 -13.13 -1.24 14.31
CA GLY A 635 -14.46 -0.68 14.57
C GLY A 635 -14.57 0.79 14.21
N TRP A 636 -13.58 1.61 14.59
CA TRP A 636 -13.57 3.04 14.25
C TRP A 636 -13.37 3.30 12.76
N THR A 637 -12.59 2.48 12.07
CA THR A 637 -12.39 2.60 10.63
C THR A 637 -13.67 2.26 9.85
N ILE A 638 -14.40 1.20 10.25
CA ILE A 638 -15.70 0.86 9.64
C ILE A 638 -16.73 1.97 9.92
N ASP A 639 -16.78 2.47 11.15
CA ASP A 639 -17.69 3.55 11.55
C ASP A 639 -17.40 4.86 10.77
N ALA A 640 -16.13 5.19 10.54
CA ALA A 640 -15.71 6.35 9.75
C ALA A 640 -16.27 6.31 8.31
N VAL A 641 -16.22 5.14 7.65
CA VAL A 641 -16.82 4.95 6.32
C VAL A 641 -18.33 5.12 6.41
N GLY A 642 -18.99 4.47 7.38
CA GLY A 642 -20.44 4.53 7.54
C GLY A 642 -20.97 5.95 7.77
N GLN A 643 -20.32 6.73 8.63
CA GLN A 643 -20.68 8.14 8.88
C GLN A 643 -20.47 9.01 7.65
N THR A 644 -19.44 8.74 6.85
CA THR A 644 -19.16 9.49 5.62
C THR A 644 -20.14 9.12 4.51
N ALA A 645 -20.41 7.82 4.32
CA ALA A 645 -21.38 7.32 3.35
C ALA A 645 -22.78 7.89 3.60
N GLN A 646 -23.20 7.98 4.87
CA GLN A 646 -24.47 8.61 5.22
C GLN A 646 -24.56 10.06 4.73
N GLN A 647 -23.49 10.85 4.85
CA GLN A 647 -23.46 12.23 4.35
C GLN A 647 -23.61 12.28 2.82
N VAL A 648 -22.96 11.38 2.10
CA VAL A 648 -23.10 11.25 0.64
C VAL A 648 -24.54 10.88 0.26
N VAL A 649 -25.13 9.89 0.94
CA VAL A 649 -26.52 9.47 0.71
C VAL A 649 -27.50 10.63 0.89
N TRP A 650 -27.34 11.41 1.96
CA TRP A 650 -28.19 12.57 2.20
C TRP A 650 -28.05 13.64 1.12
N GLU A 651 -26.83 13.84 0.62
CA GLU A 651 -26.55 14.80 -0.46
C GLU A 651 -27.14 14.33 -1.80
N VAL A 652 -26.95 13.07 -2.17
CA VAL A 652 -27.52 12.51 -3.40
C VAL A 652 -29.06 12.60 -3.36
N ARG A 653 -29.67 12.23 -2.22
CA ARG A 653 -31.12 12.37 -2.02
C ARG A 653 -31.59 13.82 -2.09
N ARG A 654 -30.81 14.76 -1.55
CA ARG A 654 -31.10 16.21 -1.64
C ARG A 654 -31.15 16.63 -3.10
N GLN A 655 -30.14 16.30 -3.89
CA GLN A 655 -30.07 16.67 -5.30
C GLN A 655 -31.21 16.03 -6.09
N PHE A 656 -31.46 14.72 -5.97
CA PHE A 656 -32.58 14.07 -6.67
C PHE A 656 -33.95 14.66 -6.32
N LYS A 657 -34.13 15.16 -5.09
CA LYS A 657 -35.38 15.80 -4.66
C LYS A 657 -35.50 17.25 -5.15
N GLN A 658 -34.42 18.01 -5.12
CA GLN A 658 -34.42 19.45 -5.45
C GLN A 658 -34.26 19.72 -6.95
N LYS A 659 -33.68 18.77 -7.69
CA LYS A 659 -33.31 18.87 -9.10
C LYS A 659 -33.93 17.71 -9.90
N PRO A 660 -35.26 17.66 -10.06
CA PRO A 660 -35.91 16.57 -10.80
C PRO A 660 -35.48 16.49 -12.27
N GLY A 661 -34.99 17.60 -12.84
CA GLY A 661 -34.43 17.67 -14.19
C GLY A 661 -33.14 16.84 -14.41
N ILE A 662 -32.62 16.22 -13.36
CA ILE A 662 -31.53 15.25 -13.50
C ILE A 662 -32.00 13.99 -14.25
N PHE A 663 -33.22 13.53 -14.00
CA PHE A 663 -33.72 12.26 -14.57
C PHE A 663 -34.14 12.39 -16.04
N ASP A 664 -34.57 13.58 -16.47
CA ASP A 664 -34.91 13.89 -17.86
C ASP A 664 -33.71 14.42 -18.67
N GLY A 665 -32.55 14.60 -18.02
CA GLY A 665 -31.31 15.07 -18.64
C GLY A 665 -31.28 16.58 -18.93
N THR A 666 -32.25 17.35 -18.43
CA THR A 666 -32.30 18.81 -18.60
C THR A 666 -31.39 19.56 -17.61
N GLU A 667 -31.07 18.94 -16.46
CA GLU A 667 -30.20 19.49 -15.43
C GLU A 667 -29.03 18.54 -15.12
N ARG A 668 -27.82 19.09 -14.98
CA ARG A 668 -26.62 18.32 -14.63
C ARG A 668 -26.48 18.16 -13.11
N PRO A 669 -26.12 16.97 -12.59
CA PRO A 669 -25.82 16.79 -11.17
C PRO A 669 -24.61 17.61 -10.69
N GLU A 670 -24.61 17.99 -9.42
CA GLU A 670 -23.53 18.73 -8.77
C GLU A 670 -22.46 17.76 -8.25
N TYR A 671 -21.63 17.24 -9.15
CA TYR A 671 -20.56 16.28 -8.83
C TYR A 671 -19.55 16.80 -7.79
N GLY A 672 -19.15 18.07 -7.92
CA GLY A 672 -18.14 18.68 -7.05
C GLY A 672 -18.53 18.71 -5.58
N THR A 673 -19.83 18.81 -5.28
CA THR A 673 -20.35 18.79 -3.91
C THR A 673 -20.10 17.45 -3.22
N CYS A 674 -20.36 16.33 -3.91
CA CYS A 674 -20.07 15.00 -3.38
C CYS A 674 -18.57 14.80 -3.15
N VAL A 675 -17.73 15.19 -4.12
CA VAL A 675 -16.26 15.12 -3.99
C VAL A 675 -15.77 15.93 -2.78
N GLU A 676 -16.30 17.14 -2.57
CA GLU A 676 -15.92 18.00 -1.46
C GLU A 676 -16.33 17.41 -0.10
N ILE A 677 -17.56 16.90 0.03
CA ILE A 677 -18.07 16.27 1.25
C ILE A 677 -17.18 15.09 1.65
N VAL A 678 -16.94 14.18 0.70
CA VAL A 678 -16.15 12.97 0.94
C VAL A 678 -14.70 13.35 1.27
N THR A 679 -14.11 14.31 0.56
CA THR A 679 -12.74 14.81 0.83
C THR A 679 -12.61 15.30 2.28
N LYS A 680 -13.50 16.19 2.71
CA LYS A 680 -13.43 16.79 4.05
C LYS A 680 -13.68 15.77 5.14
N ALA A 681 -14.65 14.87 4.93
CA ALA A 681 -15.00 13.84 5.88
C ALA A 681 -13.87 12.80 6.01
N ALA A 682 -13.34 12.27 4.91
CA ALA A 682 -12.27 11.26 4.93
C ALA A 682 -11.03 11.76 5.68
N LEU A 683 -10.60 13.00 5.45
CA LEU A 683 -9.44 13.59 6.14
C LEU A 683 -9.68 13.80 7.63
N ARG A 684 -10.90 14.13 8.03
CA ARG A 684 -11.25 14.29 9.45
C ARG A 684 -11.35 12.95 10.16
N GLU A 685 -12.05 12.00 9.57
CA GLU A 685 -12.35 10.71 10.18
C GLU A 685 -11.11 9.81 10.28
N MET A 686 -10.14 9.90 9.36
CA MET A 686 -8.91 9.10 9.43
C MET A 686 -8.00 9.43 10.63
N ILE A 687 -8.08 10.66 11.18
CA ILE A 687 -7.16 11.13 12.22
C ILE A 687 -7.31 10.31 13.51
N ARG A 688 -8.54 10.02 13.92
CA ARG A 688 -8.83 9.30 15.17
C ARG A 688 -8.26 7.87 15.18
N PRO A 689 -8.58 6.99 14.23
CA PRO A 689 -8.03 5.64 14.20
C PRO A 689 -6.50 5.64 14.00
N ALA A 690 -5.96 6.51 13.13
CA ALA A 690 -4.52 6.57 12.90
C ALA A 690 -3.72 7.02 14.15
N THR A 691 -4.18 8.09 14.81
CA THR A 691 -3.53 8.61 16.03
C THR A 691 -3.55 7.56 17.14
N PHE A 692 -4.67 6.83 17.28
CA PHE A 692 -4.78 5.75 18.27
C PHE A 692 -3.78 4.62 18.00
N ALA A 693 -3.72 4.12 16.76
CA ALA A 693 -2.79 3.06 16.38
C ALA A 693 -1.31 3.45 16.62
N LEU A 694 -0.93 4.71 16.34
CA LEU A 694 0.42 5.21 16.55
C LEU A 694 0.74 5.50 18.02
N ALA A 695 -0.22 6.01 18.79
CA ALA A 695 -0.01 6.39 20.18
C ALA A 695 0.03 5.17 21.13
N CYS A 696 -0.76 4.13 20.86
CA CYS A 696 -0.85 2.94 21.71
C CYS A 696 0.50 2.29 22.04
N PRO A 697 1.35 1.89 21.07
CA PRO A 697 2.64 1.28 21.38
C PRO A 697 3.56 2.22 22.17
N VAL A 698 3.52 3.52 21.91
CA VAL A 698 4.30 4.52 22.66
C VAL A 698 3.86 4.60 24.12
N LEU A 699 2.55 4.74 24.34
CA LEU A 699 1.98 4.89 25.68
C LEU A 699 2.15 3.62 26.51
N VAL A 700 1.85 2.44 25.93
CA VAL A 700 2.01 1.15 26.61
C VAL A 700 3.47 0.95 27.01
N GLY A 701 4.41 1.18 26.09
CA GLY A 701 5.84 1.05 26.39
C GLY A 701 6.32 1.96 27.51
N LEU A 702 5.92 3.24 27.48
CA LEU A 702 6.32 4.21 28.50
C LEU A 702 5.70 3.91 29.87
N VAL A 703 4.42 3.56 29.93
CA VAL A 703 3.73 3.22 31.17
C VAL A 703 4.39 2.01 31.84
N PHE A 704 4.68 0.96 31.07
CA PHE A 704 5.31 -0.25 31.61
C PHE A 704 6.81 -0.11 31.85
N ARG A 705 7.51 0.80 31.15
CA ARG A 705 8.87 1.23 31.53
C ARG A 705 8.87 1.89 32.91
N ILE A 706 7.95 2.83 33.14
CA ILE A 706 7.81 3.53 34.43
C ILE A 706 7.43 2.54 35.53
N TYR A 707 6.44 1.68 35.28
CA TYR A 707 6.06 0.61 36.21
C TYR A 707 7.22 -0.35 36.50
N GLY A 708 8.01 -0.70 35.47
CA GLY A 708 9.22 -1.51 35.59
C GLY A 708 10.24 -0.95 36.57
N ARG A 709 10.38 0.38 36.65
CA ARG A 709 11.24 1.03 37.68
C ARG A 709 10.72 0.75 39.09
N TYR A 710 9.42 0.79 39.31
CA TYR A 710 8.82 0.54 40.63
C TYR A 710 8.95 -0.92 41.08
N VAL A 711 8.93 -1.88 40.15
CA VAL A 711 9.00 -3.32 40.45
C VAL A 711 10.40 -3.92 40.22
N ASN A 712 11.44 -3.09 40.07
CA ASN A 712 12.82 -3.52 39.81
C ASN A 712 12.99 -4.44 38.59
N SER A 713 12.24 -4.17 37.52
CA SER A 713 12.30 -4.93 36.26
C SER A 713 12.69 -3.98 35.12
N PRO A 714 13.99 -3.89 34.78
CA PRO A 714 14.52 -2.85 33.89
C PRO A 714 14.05 -2.99 32.43
N LEU A 715 13.65 -4.20 32.02
CA LEU A 715 13.24 -4.54 30.65
C LEU A 715 11.72 -4.71 30.50
N LEU A 716 10.93 -4.42 31.54
CA LEU A 716 9.49 -4.66 31.54
C LEU A 716 8.76 -3.95 30.39
N GLY A 717 9.14 -2.71 30.08
CA GLY A 717 8.55 -1.97 28.96
C GLY A 717 8.75 -2.68 27.62
N VAL A 718 9.94 -3.23 27.40
CA VAL A 718 10.27 -4.02 26.20
C VAL A 718 9.48 -5.33 26.19
N GLU A 719 9.47 -6.11 27.28
CA GLU A 719 8.76 -7.40 27.33
C GLU A 719 7.26 -7.25 27.05
N VAL A 720 6.64 -6.21 27.64
CA VAL A 720 5.21 -5.91 27.44
C VAL A 720 4.95 -5.47 26.01
N LEU A 721 5.80 -4.63 25.44
CA LEU A 721 5.68 -4.24 24.04
C LEU A 721 5.89 -5.40 23.09
N SER A 722 6.79 -6.32 23.42
CA SER A 722 6.99 -7.52 22.62
C SER A 722 5.70 -8.33 22.52
N ALA A 723 4.99 -8.52 23.63
CA ALA A 723 3.69 -9.19 23.61
C ALA A 723 2.59 -8.35 22.93
N PHE A 724 2.58 -7.04 23.13
CA PHE A 724 1.66 -6.12 22.45
C PHE A 724 1.76 -6.24 20.93
N VAL A 725 2.97 -6.14 20.38
CA VAL A 725 3.21 -6.27 18.94
C VAL A 725 2.89 -7.69 18.48
N LEU A 726 3.40 -8.73 19.16
CA LEU A 726 3.16 -10.11 18.73
C LEU A 726 1.66 -10.47 18.70
N CYS A 727 0.93 -10.24 19.79
CA CYS A 727 -0.50 -10.56 19.86
C CYS A 727 -1.35 -9.62 18.97
N GLY A 728 -0.95 -8.35 18.84
CA GLY A 728 -1.55 -7.40 17.90
C GLY A 728 -1.38 -7.85 16.45
N THR A 729 -0.17 -8.23 16.02
CA THR A 729 0.12 -8.78 14.69
C THR A 729 -0.72 -10.03 14.42
N LEU A 730 -0.77 -10.98 15.35
CA LEU A 730 -1.50 -12.23 15.16
C LEU A 730 -3.02 -12.01 15.04
N SER A 731 -3.59 -11.14 15.87
CA SER A 731 -5.02 -10.80 15.79
C SER A 731 -5.35 -9.94 14.57
N GLY A 732 -4.48 -8.99 14.23
CA GLY A 732 -4.58 -8.17 13.03
C GLY A 732 -4.56 -9.01 11.76
N LEU A 733 -3.65 -9.98 11.67
CA LEU A 733 -3.54 -10.92 10.55
C LEU A 733 -4.86 -11.65 10.29
N VAL A 734 -5.42 -12.27 11.34
CA VAL A 734 -6.68 -13.03 11.23
C VAL A 734 -7.85 -12.10 10.90
N MET A 735 -7.90 -10.92 11.52
CA MET A 735 -8.95 -9.92 11.27
C MET A 735 -8.89 -9.40 9.83
N ALA A 736 -7.70 -9.12 9.30
CA ALA A 736 -7.53 -8.60 7.96
C ALA A 736 -8.00 -9.61 6.90
N ILE A 737 -7.59 -10.88 7.01
CA ILE A 737 -8.06 -11.97 6.13
C ILE A 737 -9.57 -12.09 6.16
N PHE A 738 -10.15 -12.04 7.37
CA PHE A 738 -11.59 -12.12 7.55
C PHE A 738 -12.31 -10.99 6.79
N LEU A 739 -11.88 -9.74 6.98
CA LEU A 739 -12.51 -8.57 6.38
C LEU A 739 -12.37 -8.58 4.86
N ASP A 740 -11.16 -8.81 4.35
CA ASP A 740 -10.86 -8.79 2.92
C ASP A 740 -11.64 -9.86 2.16
N ASN A 741 -11.62 -11.10 2.66
CA ASN A 741 -12.30 -12.21 1.99
C ASN A 741 -13.82 -12.11 2.14
N SER A 742 -14.33 -11.63 3.28
CA SER A 742 -15.78 -11.43 3.43
C SER A 742 -16.30 -10.40 2.44
N GLY A 743 -15.63 -9.24 2.35
CA GLY A 743 -16.01 -8.19 1.39
C GLY A 743 -15.86 -8.64 -0.06
N GLY A 744 -14.73 -9.25 -0.42
CA GLY A 744 -14.52 -9.77 -1.78
C GLY A 744 -15.52 -10.85 -2.18
N ALA A 745 -15.95 -11.70 -1.23
CA ALA A 745 -16.95 -12.73 -1.48
C ALA A 745 -18.37 -12.17 -1.64
N TRP A 746 -18.73 -11.12 -0.90
CA TRP A 746 -20.00 -10.42 -1.08
C TRP A 746 -20.09 -9.73 -2.45
N ASP A 747 -19.04 -9.03 -2.85
CA ASP A 747 -18.99 -8.35 -4.16
C ASP A 747 -19.14 -9.33 -5.32
N ASN A 748 -18.36 -10.42 -5.29
CA ASN A 748 -18.46 -11.43 -6.34
C ASN A 748 -19.77 -12.23 -6.29
N ALA A 749 -20.46 -12.30 -5.14
CA ALA A 749 -21.81 -12.84 -5.08
C ALA A 749 -22.82 -11.91 -5.77
N LYS A 750 -22.68 -10.58 -5.61
CA LYS A 750 -23.44 -9.57 -6.37
C LYS A 750 -23.18 -9.73 -7.87
N LYS A 751 -21.92 -9.66 -8.32
CA LYS A 751 -21.56 -9.78 -9.75
C LYS A 751 -22.02 -11.12 -10.36
N LEU A 752 -22.02 -12.22 -9.61
CA LEU A 752 -22.56 -13.51 -10.07
C LEU A 752 -24.06 -13.44 -10.39
N LEU A 753 -24.86 -12.81 -9.51
CA LEU A 753 -26.29 -12.64 -9.76
C LEU A 753 -26.55 -11.73 -10.97
N GLU A 754 -25.74 -10.67 -11.12
CA GLU A 754 -25.83 -9.77 -12.27
C GLU A 754 -25.55 -10.48 -13.59
N LYS A 755 -24.49 -11.31 -13.62
CA LYS A 755 -24.14 -12.13 -14.78
C LYS A 755 -25.22 -13.15 -15.13
N ASN A 756 -25.93 -13.66 -14.13
CA ASN A 756 -27.05 -14.59 -14.33
C ASN A 756 -28.36 -13.89 -14.72
N GLY A 757 -28.34 -12.57 -14.96
CA GLY A 757 -29.51 -11.81 -15.39
C GLY A 757 -30.51 -11.51 -14.26
N ALA A 758 -30.07 -11.57 -13.00
CA ALA A 758 -30.93 -11.32 -11.83
C ALA A 758 -30.91 -9.85 -11.35
N LYS A 759 -30.42 -8.90 -12.17
CA LYS A 759 -30.41 -7.47 -11.84
C LYS A 759 -31.83 -6.97 -11.52
N GLY A 760 -31.97 -6.18 -10.45
CA GLY A 760 -33.24 -5.60 -10.00
C GLY A 760 -34.18 -6.57 -9.26
N THR A 761 -33.75 -7.80 -8.99
CA THR A 761 -34.52 -8.76 -8.18
C THR A 761 -34.25 -8.57 -6.68
N ASP A 762 -35.15 -9.05 -5.83
CA ASP A 762 -34.95 -9.03 -4.36
C ASP A 762 -33.64 -9.71 -3.94
N ALA A 763 -33.24 -10.78 -4.64
CA ALA A 763 -31.97 -11.47 -4.41
C ALA A 763 -30.76 -10.59 -4.80
N HIS A 764 -30.86 -9.83 -5.89
CA HIS A 764 -29.81 -8.87 -6.26
C HIS A 764 -29.71 -7.74 -5.25
N PHE A 765 -30.83 -7.15 -4.81
CA PHE A 765 -30.82 -6.12 -3.75
C PHE A 765 -30.24 -6.64 -2.42
N ALA A 766 -30.52 -7.89 -2.06
CA ALA A 766 -29.89 -8.54 -0.90
C ALA A 766 -28.37 -8.68 -1.07
N ALA A 767 -27.90 -8.99 -2.28
CA ALA A 767 -26.47 -9.07 -2.57
C ALA A 767 -25.78 -7.69 -2.59
N VAL A 768 -26.43 -6.65 -3.12
CA VAL A 768 -25.94 -5.26 -3.05
C VAL A 768 -25.81 -4.80 -1.59
N THR A 769 -26.75 -5.21 -0.72
CA THR A 769 -26.61 -4.93 0.73
C THR A 769 -25.42 -5.65 1.36
N GLY A 770 -25.14 -6.89 0.94
CA GLY A 770 -23.94 -7.61 1.36
C GLY A 770 -22.66 -6.90 0.93
N ASP A 771 -22.62 -6.46 -0.32
CA ASP A 771 -21.47 -5.77 -0.89
C ASP A 771 -21.20 -4.43 -0.20
N THR A 772 -22.23 -3.60 -0.01
CA THR A 772 -22.12 -2.32 0.72
C THR A 772 -21.72 -2.47 2.20
N VAL A 773 -21.98 -3.62 2.83
CA VAL A 773 -21.41 -3.98 4.14
C VAL A 773 -19.96 -4.43 4.02
N GLY A 774 -19.61 -5.12 2.94
CA GLY A 774 -18.29 -5.61 2.61
C GLY A 774 -17.28 -4.56 2.13
N ASP A 775 -17.75 -3.44 1.57
CA ASP A 775 -16.93 -2.33 1.09
C ASP A 775 -15.99 -1.74 2.15
N PRO A 776 -16.48 -1.29 3.33
CA PRO A 776 -15.59 -0.81 4.38
C PRO A 776 -14.67 -1.92 4.91
N PHE A 777 -15.04 -3.19 4.74
CA PHE A 777 -14.21 -4.33 5.18
C PHE A 777 -13.03 -4.50 4.24
N LYS A 778 -13.29 -4.69 2.93
CA LYS A 778 -12.27 -5.07 1.95
C LYS A 778 -11.41 -3.91 1.47
N ASP A 779 -11.89 -2.66 1.48
CA ASP A 779 -11.18 -1.53 0.86
C ASP A 779 -10.78 -0.43 1.85
N THR A 780 -11.14 -0.56 3.14
CA THR A 780 -10.70 0.38 4.18
C THR A 780 -10.08 -0.33 5.37
N ALA A 781 -10.89 -1.09 6.12
CA ALA A 781 -10.44 -1.65 7.40
C ALA A 781 -9.44 -2.80 7.24
N GLY A 782 -9.71 -3.76 6.36
CA GLY A 782 -8.82 -4.91 6.08
C GLY A 782 -7.44 -4.47 5.60
N PRO A 783 -7.33 -3.69 4.51
CA PRO A 783 -6.04 -3.21 4.03
C PRO A 783 -5.31 -2.31 5.04
N ALA A 784 -6.02 -1.45 5.79
CA ALA A 784 -5.39 -0.63 6.81
C ALA A 784 -4.80 -1.47 7.96
N LEU A 785 -5.36 -2.66 8.25
CA LEU A 785 -4.77 -3.57 9.23
C LEU A 785 -3.42 -4.11 8.79
N HIS A 786 -3.20 -4.40 7.49
CA HIS A 786 -1.88 -4.83 7.00
C HIS A 786 -0.83 -3.79 7.35
N VAL A 787 -1.12 -2.54 7.02
CA VAL A 787 -0.22 -1.41 7.27
C VAL A 787 0.00 -1.21 8.76
N ILE A 788 -1.03 -1.33 9.61
CA ILE A 788 -0.86 -1.18 11.06
C ILE A 788 0.05 -2.25 11.64
N ILE A 789 -0.13 -3.49 11.20
CA ILE A 789 0.67 -4.62 11.69
C ILE A 789 2.16 -4.31 11.49
N THR A 790 2.54 -3.87 10.28
CA THR A 790 3.91 -3.46 9.98
C THR A 790 4.31 -2.16 10.69
N THR A 791 3.42 -1.16 10.73
CA THR A 791 3.65 0.14 11.38
C THR A 791 3.94 -0.01 12.87
N MET A 792 3.22 -0.90 13.57
CA MET A 792 3.50 -1.20 14.98
C MET A 792 4.92 -1.76 15.14
N ALA A 793 5.30 -2.72 14.29
CA ALA A 793 6.61 -3.34 14.34
C ALA A 793 7.73 -2.32 14.05
N THR A 794 7.58 -1.48 13.02
CA THR A 794 8.56 -0.41 12.70
C THR A 794 8.59 0.69 13.76
N THR A 795 7.45 1.03 14.37
CA THR A 795 7.37 1.99 15.49
C THR A 795 8.16 1.48 16.69
N VAL A 796 7.96 0.21 17.07
CA VAL A 796 8.64 -0.38 18.23
C VAL A 796 10.12 -0.63 17.93
N LEU A 797 10.50 -0.94 16.69
CA LEU A 797 11.90 -1.00 16.27
C LEU A 797 12.61 0.35 16.43
N VAL A 798 12.01 1.44 15.92
CA VAL A 798 12.59 2.79 16.02
C VAL A 798 12.61 3.29 17.47
N LEU A 799 11.51 3.12 18.19
CA LEU A 799 11.40 3.65 19.56
C LEU A 799 11.93 2.69 20.62
N GLY A 800 12.37 1.50 20.25
CA GLY A 800 12.80 0.43 21.17
C GLY A 800 13.69 0.88 22.32
N PRO A 801 14.77 1.63 22.05
CA PRO A 801 15.68 2.13 23.09
C PRO A 801 15.01 3.05 24.12
N LEU A 802 13.91 3.71 23.78
CA LEU A 802 13.14 4.55 24.71
C LEU A 802 12.52 3.74 25.85
N TYR A 803 12.31 2.44 25.68
CA TYR A 803 11.58 1.59 26.62
C TYR A 803 12.47 0.86 27.63
N ILE A 804 13.78 1.08 27.57
CA ILE A 804 14.77 0.45 28.45
C ILE A 804 15.04 1.37 29.67
N ASN A 805 15.17 0.77 30.86
CA ASN A 805 15.72 1.45 32.04
C ASN A 805 17.22 1.18 32.17
N THR A 806 18.00 1.84 31.31
CA THR A 806 19.47 1.81 31.22
C THR A 806 20.18 2.14 32.53
N ASP A 807 19.67 3.13 33.29
CA ASP A 807 20.19 3.51 34.62
C ASP A 807 20.18 2.36 35.64
N MET A 808 19.29 1.38 35.45
CA MET A 808 19.16 0.21 36.31
C MET A 808 20.01 -0.97 35.83
N LEU A 809 20.55 -0.90 34.61
CA LEU A 809 21.43 -1.92 34.02
C LEU A 809 22.92 -1.58 34.20
N SER A 810 23.23 -0.34 34.55
CA SER A 810 24.60 0.16 34.79
C SER A 810 25.07 0.00 36.24
N ASN A 811 24.14 -0.27 37.17
CA ASN A 811 24.38 -0.65 38.57
C ASN A 811 24.25 -2.17 38.74
#